data_AF-A0A661MQD9-F1
#
_entry.id   AF-A0A661MQD9-F1
#
_cell.length_a   1.000
_cell.length_b   1.000
_cell.length_c   1.000
_cell.angle_alpha   90.00
_cell.angle_beta   90.00
_cell.angle_gamma   90.00
#
_symmetry.space_group_name_H-M   'P 1'
#
loop_
_entity.id
_entity.type
_entity.pdbx_description
1 polymer ?
#
loop_
_entity_poly.entity_id
_entity_poly.type
_entity_poly.pdbx_seq_one_letter_code
_entity_poly.pdbx_strand_id
1 'polypeptide(L)'
;MSEERPLLGPYHIERRLAAGGMAEIFVARREGLHGFSKRVALKRILPQFSSDPDFVWMFIDEARLAALLEHPNIVQVFDFGTMGDDLVLVMELVDGSNVSRVLRTASEDLPIPWDVALHIAYQTAQALDYAHHAVDDKGEPLEFVHRDVSPANILLSRTGHVKLTDFGIATVRSRAPTTEDGQVRGKLGYMSPEQVLGKELSGKSDVFTLSTVLAEMLIGEPLFQGESELNVLLQIRDADLRVLARCERRIPQDIRTLVLRGLQRDPAERPTAGAFAEACAEVIRRRGMGHGPDRVARLLSQLNLVEGEGPDVHLPGAKVPSLVDSDLMHHAGQELIGPQAVTSPTIYRVQLTDGSVMGPMSYPRLIQLLTTGVIDSRSSKISKADGTYLDPSRLPELTRFVTSPGLQWKLEELAQAEKQGQLRAATLLPVFYDIISRQQTGVLHLWQRNRRKKIYFVDGKPDFVASTDKSELLGEYLVATGQCLRMEIEMALALLPKYGGRLGDALVGLGILRPVELFRAISDQVRGRLMESFRWRRGEWAFVRGARSHEETFPTGQDPYELLRDAASEAHLEEIESVLEPLGERVVERCEDGPPLTVFRLPPTWVGVLDSVSGDTTLGGVLARESASGADLEPVYRALYLGLACGLVRTKVSPSQMPFRESYSA
;
A
#
# COMPACT_ATOMS: atom_id res chain seq x y z
N MET A 1 9.56 -52.17 -15.79
CA MET A 1 8.95 -51.91 -14.48
C MET A 1 8.29 -50.56 -14.58
N SER A 2 6.97 -50.49 -14.59
CA SER A 2 6.24 -49.22 -14.66
C SER A 2 6.40 -48.49 -13.32
N GLU A 3 7.00 -47.31 -13.32
CA GLU A 3 6.96 -46.42 -12.15
C GLU A 3 5.49 -46.20 -11.78
N GLU A 4 5.09 -46.59 -10.57
CA GLU A 4 3.78 -46.25 -10.01
C GLU A 4 3.70 -44.73 -9.94
N ARG A 5 2.91 -44.14 -10.85
CA ARG A 5 2.65 -42.70 -10.81
C ARG A 5 1.85 -42.39 -9.56
N PRO A 6 2.23 -41.35 -8.79
CA PRO A 6 1.53 -41.00 -7.57
C PRO A 6 0.04 -40.74 -7.85
N LEU A 7 -0.81 -41.29 -6.98
CA LEU A 7 -2.26 -41.18 -7.02
C LEU A 7 -2.71 -40.14 -5.99
N LEU A 8 -3.66 -39.29 -6.38
CA LEU A 8 -4.34 -38.36 -5.49
C LEU A 8 -5.84 -38.53 -5.68
N GLY A 9 -6.48 -39.30 -4.79
CA GLY A 9 -7.87 -39.73 -5.00
C GLY A 9 -8.05 -40.49 -6.33
N PRO A 10 -9.03 -40.13 -7.17
CA PRO A 10 -9.25 -40.77 -8.49
C PRO A 10 -8.34 -40.23 -9.61
N TYR A 11 -7.35 -39.40 -9.27
CA TYR A 11 -6.51 -38.71 -10.26
C TYR A 11 -5.08 -39.27 -10.27
N HIS A 12 -4.61 -39.65 -11.46
CA HIS A 12 -3.22 -40.05 -11.70
C HIS A 12 -2.37 -38.83 -11.99
N ILE A 13 -1.39 -38.53 -11.14
CA ILE A 13 -0.49 -37.39 -11.35
C ILE A 13 0.45 -37.70 -12.53
N GLU A 14 0.44 -36.84 -13.54
CA GLU A 14 1.32 -36.96 -14.70
C GLU A 14 2.64 -36.21 -14.48
N ARG A 15 2.57 -34.94 -14.07
CA ARG A 15 3.72 -34.10 -13.75
C ARG A 15 3.32 -32.90 -12.90
N ARG A 16 4.29 -32.31 -12.20
CA ARG A 16 4.12 -30.99 -11.57
C ARG A 16 4.22 -29.89 -12.63
N LEU A 17 3.26 -28.96 -12.63
CA LEU A 17 3.23 -27.76 -13.48
C LEU A 17 3.98 -26.61 -12.85
N ALA A 18 3.71 -26.35 -11.57
CA ALA A 18 4.25 -25.23 -10.81
C ALA A 18 4.28 -25.58 -9.32
N ALA A 19 5.18 -24.95 -8.58
CA ALA A 19 5.18 -24.90 -7.13
C ALA A 19 5.17 -23.43 -6.73
N GLY A 20 4.09 -22.98 -6.09
CA GLY A 20 3.98 -21.64 -5.54
C GLY A 20 4.32 -21.60 -4.05
N GLY A 21 4.27 -20.42 -3.45
CA GLY A 21 4.54 -20.25 -2.02
C GLY A 21 3.47 -20.83 -1.08
N MET A 22 2.36 -21.34 -1.61
CA MET A 22 1.18 -21.80 -0.86
C MET A 22 0.62 -23.14 -1.33
N ALA A 23 0.73 -23.42 -2.63
CA ALA A 23 0.16 -24.59 -3.26
C ALA A 23 1.04 -25.07 -4.41
N GLU A 24 0.95 -26.36 -4.71
CA GLU A 24 1.52 -26.98 -5.91
C GLU A 24 0.43 -27.23 -6.92
N ILE A 25 0.76 -27.07 -8.20
CA ILE A 25 -0.14 -27.36 -9.31
C ILE A 25 0.40 -28.57 -10.07
N PHE A 26 -0.44 -29.58 -10.28
CA PHE A 26 -0.11 -30.79 -11.02
C PHE A 26 -0.99 -30.90 -12.26
N VAL A 27 -0.43 -31.46 -13.34
CA VAL A 27 -1.27 -32.11 -14.35
C VAL A 27 -1.63 -33.48 -13.84
N ALA A 28 -2.92 -33.79 -13.83
CA ALA A 28 -3.39 -35.11 -13.52
C ALA A 28 -4.41 -35.59 -14.55
N ARG A 29 -4.64 -36.90 -14.56
CA ARG A 29 -5.62 -37.55 -15.42
C ARG A 29 -6.64 -38.26 -14.56
N ARG A 30 -7.91 -37.96 -14.79
CA ARG A 30 -9.03 -38.74 -14.26
C ARG A 30 -9.43 -39.76 -15.30
N GLU A 31 -9.40 -41.03 -14.91
CA GLU A 31 -9.97 -42.11 -15.72
C GLU A 31 -11.43 -42.34 -15.28
N GLY A 32 -12.31 -42.54 -16.25
CA GLY A 32 -13.74 -42.77 -16.07
C GLY A 32 -14.19 -44.06 -16.73
N LEU A 33 -15.48 -44.36 -16.61
CA LEU A 33 -16.08 -45.53 -17.26
C LEU A 33 -15.93 -45.48 -18.78
N HIS A 34 -15.89 -46.65 -19.42
CA HIS A 34 -15.81 -46.79 -20.87
C HIS A 34 -14.58 -46.15 -21.54
N GLY A 35 -13.45 -46.05 -20.84
CA GLY A 35 -12.21 -45.49 -21.38
C GLY A 35 -12.22 -43.97 -21.50
N PHE A 36 -13.19 -43.29 -20.88
CA PHE A 36 -13.16 -41.84 -20.74
C PHE A 36 -11.92 -41.44 -19.94
N SER A 37 -11.13 -40.49 -20.45
CA SER A 37 -10.04 -39.90 -19.68
C SER A 37 -10.04 -38.39 -19.88
N LYS A 38 -9.90 -37.64 -18.78
CA LYS A 38 -9.84 -36.18 -18.81
C LYS A 38 -8.60 -35.72 -18.07
N ARG A 39 -7.78 -34.88 -18.72
CA ARG A 39 -6.67 -34.19 -18.06
C ARG A 39 -7.19 -32.96 -17.34
N VAL A 40 -6.68 -32.73 -16.14
CA VAL A 40 -7.09 -31.64 -15.24
C VAL A 40 -5.84 -31.03 -14.61
N ALA A 41 -5.99 -29.81 -14.12
CA ALA A 41 -5.03 -29.22 -13.20
C ALA A 41 -5.50 -29.48 -11.76
N LEU A 42 -4.59 -29.91 -10.89
CA LEU A 42 -4.84 -30.11 -9.46
C LEU A 42 -4.01 -29.11 -8.67
N LYS A 43 -4.65 -28.21 -7.94
CA LYS A 43 -4.01 -27.30 -6.99
C LYS A 43 -4.11 -27.92 -5.59
N ARG A 44 -2.96 -28.28 -5.02
CA ARG A 44 -2.83 -28.88 -3.70
C ARG A 44 -2.15 -27.90 -2.74
N ILE A 45 -2.72 -27.66 -1.56
CA ILE A 45 -2.08 -26.85 -0.52
C ILE A 45 -0.79 -27.52 -0.03
N LEU A 46 0.26 -26.74 0.25
CA LEU A 46 1.48 -27.27 0.85
C LEU A 46 1.24 -27.74 2.30
N PRO A 47 1.84 -28.85 2.76
CA PRO A 47 1.62 -29.40 4.10
C PRO A 47 1.87 -28.44 5.26
N GLN A 48 2.74 -27.44 5.09
CA GLN A 48 3.04 -26.42 6.10
C GLN A 48 1.87 -25.44 6.36
N PHE A 49 0.91 -25.33 5.44
CA PHE A 49 -0.27 -24.50 5.60
C PHE A 49 -1.55 -25.30 5.88
N SER A 50 -1.52 -26.63 5.75
CA SER A 50 -2.69 -27.47 6.03
C SER A 50 -3.05 -27.51 7.52
N SER A 51 -2.11 -27.13 8.40
CA SER A 51 -2.30 -27.01 9.85
C SER A 51 -2.73 -25.62 10.31
N ASP A 52 -2.78 -24.63 9.43
CA ASP A 52 -3.24 -23.26 9.72
C ASP A 52 -4.74 -23.14 9.39
N PRO A 53 -5.64 -23.09 10.39
CA PRO A 53 -7.08 -23.03 10.15
C PRO A 53 -7.50 -21.82 9.32
N ASP A 54 -6.87 -20.66 9.53
CA ASP A 54 -7.18 -19.43 8.79
C ASP A 54 -6.85 -19.59 7.30
N PHE A 55 -5.75 -20.28 6.99
CA PHE A 55 -5.35 -20.56 5.61
C PHE A 55 -6.28 -21.57 4.92
N VAL A 56 -6.66 -22.62 5.65
CA VAL A 56 -7.60 -23.62 5.15
C VAL A 56 -8.96 -23.00 4.84
N TRP A 57 -9.49 -22.15 5.73
CA TRP A 57 -10.74 -21.42 5.49
C TRP A 57 -10.66 -20.52 4.26
N MET A 58 -9.58 -19.78 4.11
CA MET A 58 -9.33 -18.93 2.94
C MET A 58 -9.33 -19.72 1.63
N PHE A 59 -8.69 -20.89 1.60
CA PHE A 59 -8.66 -21.76 0.41
C PHE A 59 -10.03 -22.38 0.11
N ILE A 60 -10.79 -22.75 1.14
CA ILE A 60 -12.17 -23.24 0.99
C ILE A 60 -13.06 -22.13 0.41
N ASP A 61 -12.95 -20.90 0.91
CA ASP A 61 -13.73 -19.77 0.40
C ASP A 61 -13.35 -19.48 -1.06
N GLU A 62 -12.07 -19.52 -1.43
CA GLU A 62 -11.60 -19.35 -2.82
C GLU A 62 -12.21 -20.42 -3.72
N ALA A 63 -12.13 -21.69 -3.34
CA ALA A 63 -12.70 -22.80 -4.08
C ALA A 63 -14.22 -22.67 -4.23
N ARG A 64 -14.92 -22.26 -3.17
CA ARG A 64 -16.38 -22.12 -3.15
C ARG A 64 -16.85 -20.99 -4.06
N LEU A 65 -16.19 -19.83 -4.02
CA LEU A 65 -16.54 -18.71 -4.90
C LEU A 65 -16.19 -19.02 -6.35
N ALA A 66 -15.02 -19.59 -6.62
CA ALA A 66 -14.62 -19.96 -7.97
C ALA A 66 -15.54 -21.04 -8.59
N ALA A 67 -16.11 -21.94 -7.78
CA ALA A 67 -17.06 -22.95 -8.24
C ALA A 67 -18.42 -22.38 -8.68
N LEU A 68 -18.78 -21.15 -8.25
CA LEU A 68 -20.02 -20.48 -8.66
C LEU A 68 -19.86 -19.74 -10.00
N LEU A 69 -18.64 -19.58 -10.50
CA LEU A 69 -18.37 -18.81 -11.72
C LEU A 69 -18.31 -19.71 -12.95
N GLU A 70 -19.20 -19.45 -13.92
CA GLU A 70 -19.20 -20.12 -15.22
C GLU A 70 -19.08 -19.09 -16.35
N HIS A 71 -17.86 -18.92 -16.86
CA HIS A 71 -17.58 -17.96 -17.93
C HIS A 71 -16.45 -18.47 -18.84
N PRO A 72 -16.51 -18.27 -20.17
CA PRO A 72 -15.49 -18.76 -21.10
C PRO A 72 -14.07 -18.25 -20.81
N ASN A 73 -13.96 -17.05 -20.24
CA ASN A 73 -12.68 -16.42 -19.87
C ASN A 73 -12.30 -16.63 -18.39
N ILE A 74 -12.95 -17.55 -17.69
CA ILE A 74 -12.60 -17.96 -16.32
C ILE A 74 -12.17 -19.43 -16.37
N VAL A 75 -11.14 -19.80 -15.60
CA VAL A 75 -10.75 -21.20 -15.41
C VAL A 75 -11.85 -21.91 -14.63
N GLN A 76 -12.42 -22.96 -15.22
CA GLN A 76 -13.51 -23.69 -14.58
C GLN A 76 -13.00 -24.56 -13.44
N VAL A 77 -13.66 -24.48 -12.28
CA VAL A 77 -13.49 -25.42 -11.17
C VAL A 77 -14.41 -26.61 -11.39
N PHE A 78 -13.86 -27.83 -11.33
CA PHE A 78 -14.63 -29.06 -11.51
C PHE A 78 -15.00 -29.71 -10.18
N ASP A 79 -14.11 -29.66 -9.19
CA ASP A 79 -14.28 -30.37 -7.94
C ASP A 79 -13.37 -29.76 -6.87
N PHE A 80 -13.76 -29.89 -5.60
CA PHE A 80 -13.00 -29.43 -4.45
C PHE A 80 -13.24 -30.36 -3.28
N GLY A 81 -12.17 -30.82 -2.64
CA GLY A 81 -12.30 -31.63 -1.44
C GLY A 81 -10.99 -32.23 -0.96
N THR A 82 -11.12 -33.08 0.05
CA THR A 82 -10.00 -33.77 0.65
C THR A 82 -9.73 -35.08 -0.09
N MET A 83 -8.49 -35.29 -0.52
CA MET A 83 -8.03 -36.51 -1.17
C MET A 83 -6.87 -37.10 -0.37
N GLY A 84 -7.16 -38.07 0.49
CA GLY A 84 -6.21 -38.51 1.53
C GLY A 84 -6.15 -37.47 2.64
N ASP A 85 -4.96 -36.97 2.95
CA ASP A 85 -4.75 -35.88 3.91
C ASP A 85 -4.61 -34.49 3.23
N ASP A 86 -4.64 -34.47 1.89
CA ASP A 86 -4.42 -33.27 1.10
C ASP A 86 -5.74 -32.59 0.72
N LEU A 87 -5.82 -31.27 0.88
CA LEU A 87 -6.92 -30.46 0.35
C LEU A 87 -6.60 -30.06 -1.09
N VAL A 88 -7.49 -30.43 -2.02
CA VAL A 88 -7.25 -30.39 -3.46
C VAL A 88 -8.38 -29.67 -4.18
N LEU A 89 -8.01 -28.73 -5.04
CA LEU A 89 -8.89 -28.08 -5.99
C LEU A 89 -8.62 -28.62 -7.40
N VAL A 90 -9.66 -29.18 -8.03
CA VAL A 90 -9.61 -29.73 -9.39
C VAL A 90 -10.17 -28.70 -10.35
N MET A 91 -9.37 -28.32 -11.35
CA MET A 91 -9.73 -27.27 -12.29
C MET A 91 -9.36 -27.61 -13.73
N GLU A 92 -9.88 -26.79 -14.65
CA GLU A 92 -9.55 -26.84 -16.06
C GLU A 92 -8.04 -26.74 -16.28
N LEU A 93 -7.50 -27.68 -17.06
CA LEU A 93 -6.12 -27.60 -17.55
C LEU A 93 -6.10 -26.72 -18.81
N VAL A 94 -5.59 -25.50 -18.69
CA VAL A 94 -5.33 -24.63 -19.85
C VAL A 94 -4.01 -25.05 -20.50
N ASP A 95 -4.08 -25.73 -21.65
CA ASP A 95 -2.89 -26.05 -22.45
C ASP A 95 -2.39 -24.81 -23.18
N GLY A 96 -1.31 -24.20 -22.69
CA GLY A 96 -0.73 -22.98 -23.26
C GLY A 96 0.31 -22.31 -22.35
N SER A 97 0.30 -20.98 -22.32
CA SER A 97 1.24 -20.15 -21.55
C SER A 97 0.48 -19.14 -20.67
N ASN A 98 1.18 -18.14 -20.13
CA ASN A 98 0.59 -17.02 -19.40
C ASN A 98 1.25 -15.69 -19.82
N VAL A 99 0.59 -14.57 -19.53
CA VAL A 99 1.08 -13.23 -19.89
C VAL A 99 2.46 -12.95 -19.25
N SER A 100 2.75 -13.50 -18.08
CA SER A 100 4.05 -13.37 -17.42
C SER A 100 5.20 -13.95 -18.26
N ARG A 101 5.01 -15.12 -18.89
CA ARG A 101 5.98 -15.70 -19.83
C ARG A 101 6.06 -14.89 -21.11
N VAL A 102 4.91 -14.44 -21.64
CA VAL A 102 4.88 -13.58 -22.84
C VAL A 102 5.71 -12.31 -22.64
N LEU A 103 5.54 -11.61 -21.50
CA LEU A 103 6.31 -10.41 -21.17
C LEU A 103 7.81 -10.68 -21.03
N ARG A 104 8.21 -11.83 -20.48
CA ARG A 104 9.63 -12.21 -20.36
C ARG A 104 10.29 -12.59 -21.68
N THR A 105 9.51 -13.13 -22.62
CA THR A 105 10.03 -13.61 -23.92
C THR A 105 9.93 -12.55 -25.01
N ALA A 106 8.97 -11.61 -24.90
CA ALA A 106 8.88 -10.46 -25.77
C ALA A 106 10.14 -9.59 -25.66
N SER A 107 10.52 -8.96 -26.76
CA SER A 107 11.70 -8.10 -26.85
C SER A 107 11.40 -6.88 -27.71
N GLU A 108 12.35 -5.94 -27.84
CA GLU A 108 12.19 -4.81 -28.75
C GLU A 108 12.05 -5.27 -30.22
N ASP A 109 12.66 -6.39 -30.59
CA ASP A 109 12.58 -6.96 -31.95
C ASP A 109 11.27 -7.72 -32.22
N LEU A 110 10.67 -8.27 -31.16
CA LEU A 110 9.39 -8.98 -31.21
C LEU A 110 8.47 -8.49 -30.07
N PRO A 111 7.96 -7.25 -30.18
CA PRO A 111 7.09 -6.68 -29.17
C PRO A 111 5.69 -7.32 -29.26
N ILE A 112 4.94 -7.23 -28.15
CA ILE A 112 3.53 -7.67 -28.14
C ILE A 112 2.71 -6.70 -29.01
N PRO A 113 2.02 -7.18 -30.05
CA PRO A 113 1.18 -6.32 -30.87
C PRO A 113 0.03 -5.69 -30.08
N TRP A 114 -0.29 -4.41 -30.35
CA TRP A 114 -1.32 -3.68 -29.61
C TRP A 114 -2.69 -4.33 -29.67
N ASP A 115 -3.04 -4.90 -30.81
CA ASP A 115 -4.29 -5.62 -31.02
C ASP A 115 -4.38 -6.88 -30.15
N VAL A 116 -3.27 -7.61 -30.00
CA VAL A 116 -3.17 -8.74 -29.08
C VAL A 116 -3.28 -8.29 -27.62
N ALA A 117 -2.53 -7.25 -27.22
CA ALA A 117 -2.57 -6.71 -25.86
C ALA A 117 -3.99 -6.22 -25.48
N LEU A 118 -4.65 -5.48 -26.37
CA LEU A 118 -6.03 -5.02 -26.19
C LEU A 118 -7.02 -6.18 -26.16
N HIS A 119 -6.83 -7.23 -26.97
CA HIS A 119 -7.69 -8.40 -26.94
C HIS A 119 -7.57 -9.17 -25.62
N ILE A 120 -6.35 -9.34 -25.10
CA ILE A 120 -6.11 -9.96 -23.79
C ILE A 120 -6.78 -9.14 -22.68
N ALA A 121 -6.61 -7.81 -22.69
CA ALA A 121 -7.23 -6.92 -21.72
C ALA A 121 -8.77 -6.96 -21.82
N TYR A 122 -9.32 -6.94 -23.03
CA TYR A 122 -10.76 -7.04 -23.29
C TYR A 122 -11.36 -8.33 -22.69
N GLN A 123 -10.80 -9.49 -23.03
CA GLN A 123 -11.31 -10.79 -22.56
C GLN A 123 -11.18 -10.94 -21.03
N THR A 124 -10.10 -10.40 -20.45
CA THR A 124 -9.90 -10.40 -18.99
C THR A 124 -10.89 -9.46 -18.31
N ALA A 125 -11.15 -8.28 -18.88
CA ALA A 125 -12.15 -7.35 -18.37
C ALA A 125 -13.56 -7.92 -18.40
N GLN A 126 -13.91 -8.72 -19.42
CA GLN A 126 -15.19 -9.45 -19.45
C GLN A 126 -15.31 -10.49 -18.33
N ALA A 127 -14.23 -11.25 -18.06
CA ALA A 127 -14.19 -12.19 -16.94
C ALA A 127 -14.40 -11.48 -15.59
N LEU A 128 -13.72 -10.34 -15.39
CA LEU A 128 -13.85 -9.52 -14.19
C LEU A 128 -15.25 -8.94 -14.06
N ASP A 129 -15.82 -8.39 -15.14
CA ASP A 129 -17.17 -7.82 -15.12
C ASP A 129 -18.22 -8.87 -14.75
N TYR A 130 -18.11 -10.08 -15.31
CA TYR A 130 -18.96 -11.21 -14.93
C TYR A 130 -18.83 -11.55 -13.44
N ALA A 131 -17.60 -11.67 -12.93
CA ALA A 131 -17.36 -11.98 -11.53
C ALA A 131 -17.88 -10.89 -10.59
N HIS A 132 -17.67 -9.61 -10.92
CA HIS A 132 -18.10 -8.46 -10.11
C HIS A 132 -19.63 -8.35 -9.98
N HIS A 133 -20.37 -8.86 -10.96
CA HIS A 133 -21.83 -8.89 -10.96
C HIS A 133 -22.42 -10.26 -10.59
N ALA A 134 -21.59 -11.21 -10.16
CA ALA A 134 -22.07 -12.53 -9.76
C ALA A 134 -22.98 -12.43 -8.53
N VAL A 135 -24.06 -13.21 -8.53
CA VAL A 135 -25.05 -13.29 -7.46
C VAL A 135 -25.14 -14.72 -6.93
N ASP A 136 -25.55 -14.88 -5.68
CA ASP A 136 -25.80 -16.19 -5.09
C ASP A 136 -27.16 -16.78 -5.55
N ASP A 137 -27.48 -18.00 -5.07
CA ASP A 137 -28.74 -18.69 -5.37
C ASP A 137 -30.00 -17.91 -4.94
N LYS A 138 -29.85 -16.91 -4.06
CA LYS A 138 -30.93 -16.04 -3.57
C LYS A 138 -31.03 -14.73 -4.35
N GLY A 139 -30.12 -14.50 -5.30
CA GLY A 139 -30.03 -13.29 -6.10
C GLY A 139 -29.31 -12.14 -5.39
N GLU A 140 -28.65 -12.39 -4.25
CA GLU A 140 -27.87 -11.38 -3.54
C GLU A 140 -26.47 -11.25 -4.17
N PRO A 141 -25.93 -10.02 -4.33
CA PRO A 141 -24.59 -9.82 -4.86
C PRO A 141 -23.52 -10.57 -4.03
N LEU A 142 -22.63 -11.30 -4.71
CA LEU A 142 -21.49 -11.93 -4.06
C LEU A 142 -20.38 -10.94 -3.69
N GLU A 143 -20.48 -9.68 -4.14
CA GLU A 143 -19.48 -8.60 -3.98
C GLU A 143 -18.06 -9.07 -4.30
N PHE A 144 -17.95 -9.92 -5.32
CA PHE A 144 -16.72 -10.62 -5.62
C PHE A 144 -15.69 -9.67 -6.24
N VAL A 145 -14.46 -9.68 -5.71
CA VAL A 145 -13.30 -8.93 -6.23
C VAL A 145 -12.12 -9.88 -6.32
N HIS A 146 -11.39 -9.87 -7.43
CA HIS A 146 -10.29 -10.82 -7.68
C HIS A 146 -9.04 -10.51 -6.85
N ARG A 147 -8.69 -9.22 -6.62
CA ARG A 147 -7.60 -8.74 -5.75
C ARG A 147 -6.17 -9.13 -6.14
N ASP A 148 -6.00 -9.89 -7.22
CA ASP A 148 -4.73 -10.47 -7.64
C ASP A 148 -4.63 -10.62 -9.16
N VAL A 149 -5.16 -9.65 -9.90
CA VAL A 149 -5.00 -9.65 -11.36
C VAL A 149 -3.54 -9.34 -11.70
N SER A 150 -2.81 -10.36 -12.15
CA SER A 150 -1.39 -10.25 -12.50
C SER A 150 -1.09 -11.03 -13.78
N PRO A 151 0.05 -10.80 -14.45
CA PRO A 151 0.39 -11.52 -15.68
C PRO A 151 0.50 -13.04 -15.50
N ALA A 152 0.79 -13.52 -14.29
CA ALA A 152 0.86 -14.94 -14.00
C ALA A 152 -0.52 -15.62 -13.97
N ASN A 153 -1.56 -14.84 -13.62
CA ASN A 153 -2.94 -15.31 -13.44
C ASN A 153 -3.79 -15.14 -14.71
N ILE A 154 -3.24 -14.55 -15.78
CA ILE A 154 -3.87 -14.46 -17.10
C ILE A 154 -3.26 -15.52 -18.01
N LEU A 155 -3.97 -16.63 -18.16
CA LEU A 155 -3.57 -17.78 -18.97
C LEU A 155 -3.98 -17.59 -20.43
N LEU A 156 -3.14 -18.06 -21.33
CA LEU A 156 -3.35 -18.02 -22.77
C LEU A 156 -3.24 -19.44 -23.31
N SER A 157 -4.36 -20.02 -23.75
CA SER A 157 -4.35 -21.34 -24.38
C SER A 157 -3.57 -21.31 -25.71
N ARG A 158 -3.11 -22.47 -26.16
CA ARG A 158 -2.47 -22.68 -27.48
C ARG A 158 -3.35 -22.21 -28.64
N THR A 159 -4.66 -22.36 -28.50
CA THR A 159 -5.67 -21.86 -29.46
C THR A 159 -5.96 -20.37 -29.31
N GLY A 160 -5.34 -19.69 -28.35
CA GLY A 160 -5.40 -18.25 -28.12
C GLY A 160 -6.57 -17.74 -27.29
N HIS A 161 -7.37 -18.62 -26.70
CA HIS A 161 -8.34 -18.23 -25.68
C HIS A 161 -7.63 -17.72 -24.42
N VAL A 162 -8.17 -16.65 -23.85
CA VAL A 162 -7.71 -15.98 -22.63
C VAL A 162 -8.55 -16.47 -21.46
N LYS A 163 -7.90 -16.90 -20.36
CA LYS A 163 -8.56 -17.38 -19.15
C LYS A 163 -7.92 -16.79 -17.90
N LEU A 164 -8.75 -16.25 -17.02
CA LEU A 164 -8.36 -15.75 -15.71
C LEU A 164 -8.42 -16.90 -14.69
N THR A 165 -7.40 -17.02 -13.85
CA THR A 165 -7.27 -18.05 -12.80
C THR A 165 -6.94 -17.40 -11.45
N ASP A 166 -6.97 -18.21 -10.38
CA ASP A 166 -6.54 -17.81 -9.02
C ASP A 166 -7.30 -16.58 -8.51
N PHE A 167 -8.62 -16.72 -8.45
CA PHE A 167 -9.59 -15.77 -7.90
C PHE A 167 -9.35 -15.55 -6.40
N GLY A 168 -8.33 -14.75 -6.10
CA GLY A 168 -7.70 -14.66 -4.78
C GLY A 168 -8.53 -13.93 -3.73
N ILE A 169 -9.06 -14.68 -2.76
CA ILE A 169 -9.52 -14.10 -1.48
C ILE A 169 -8.30 -13.75 -0.57
N ALA A 170 -7.13 -14.25 -0.94
CA ALA A 170 -5.90 -14.24 -0.15
C ALA A 170 -5.08 -12.95 -0.27
N THR A 171 -5.47 -11.85 0.40
CA THR A 171 -4.54 -10.70 0.49
C THR A 171 -4.48 -9.98 1.83
N VAL A 172 -5.17 -10.43 2.88
CA VAL A 172 -5.07 -9.75 4.19
C VAL A 172 -4.10 -10.44 5.16
N ARG A 173 -3.77 -11.73 4.98
CA ARG A 173 -2.99 -12.49 5.99
C ARG A 173 -1.88 -13.42 5.50
N SER A 174 -1.59 -13.47 4.20
CA SER A 174 -0.59 -14.40 3.66
C SER A 174 0.85 -14.09 4.09
N ARG A 175 1.35 -14.78 5.12
CA ARG A 175 2.78 -15.01 5.35
C ARG A 175 3.31 -15.93 4.24
N ALA A 176 3.61 -15.40 3.06
CA ALA A 176 4.37 -16.17 2.08
C ALA A 176 5.83 -16.24 2.55
N PRO A 177 6.41 -17.44 2.75
CA PRO A 177 7.85 -17.56 2.95
C PRO A 177 8.57 -17.04 1.71
N THR A 178 9.66 -16.31 1.93
CA THR A 178 10.60 -15.86 0.92
C THR A 178 11.07 -17.06 0.10
N THR A 179 10.53 -17.27 -1.10
CA THR A 179 11.04 -18.31 -2.01
C THR A 179 12.38 -17.86 -2.58
N GLU A 180 13.36 -18.76 -2.60
CA GLU A 180 14.75 -18.53 -3.06
C GLU A 180 14.87 -18.03 -4.51
N ASP A 181 13.78 -18.04 -5.30
CA ASP A 181 13.76 -17.71 -6.74
C ASP A 181 13.28 -16.28 -7.09
N GLY A 182 13.23 -15.33 -6.16
CA GLY A 182 12.96 -13.92 -6.48
C GLY A 182 11.57 -13.61 -7.07
N GLN A 183 10.66 -14.59 -7.17
CA GLN A 183 9.29 -14.41 -7.70
C GLN A 183 8.43 -13.46 -6.85
N VAL A 184 8.72 -13.30 -5.55
CA VAL A 184 7.98 -12.37 -4.67
C VAL A 184 8.19 -10.91 -5.07
N ARG A 185 9.39 -10.54 -5.55
CA ARG A 185 9.69 -9.17 -6.00
C ARG A 185 8.80 -8.72 -7.16
N GLY A 186 8.34 -9.66 -8.00
CA GLY A 186 7.54 -9.34 -9.19
C GLY A 186 6.05 -9.10 -8.92
N LYS A 187 5.49 -9.63 -7.81
CA LYS A 187 4.04 -9.59 -7.57
C LYS A 187 3.56 -8.24 -7.00
N LEU A 188 4.43 -7.52 -6.29
CA LEU A 188 4.09 -6.23 -5.68
C LEU A 188 3.67 -5.18 -6.70
N GLY A 189 4.22 -5.22 -7.92
CA GLY A 189 3.89 -4.30 -9.02
C GLY A 189 2.42 -4.33 -9.45
N TYR A 190 1.67 -5.38 -9.09
CA TYR A 190 0.28 -5.59 -9.49
C TYR A 190 -0.69 -5.38 -8.31
N MET A 191 -0.43 -4.39 -7.45
CA MET A 191 -1.37 -3.91 -6.45
C MET A 191 -2.03 -2.61 -6.89
N SER A 192 -3.23 -2.34 -6.40
CA SER A 192 -3.88 -1.02 -6.55
C SER A 192 -3.48 -0.06 -5.42
N PRO A 193 -3.58 1.28 -5.62
CA PRO A 193 -3.27 2.27 -4.58
C PRO A 193 -4.03 2.01 -3.27
N GLU A 194 -5.32 1.69 -3.35
CA GLU A 194 -6.16 1.37 -2.21
C GLU A 194 -5.75 0.08 -1.50
N GLN A 195 -5.23 -0.92 -2.22
CA GLN A 195 -4.69 -2.15 -1.63
C GLN A 195 -3.43 -1.88 -0.82
N VAL A 196 -2.52 -1.05 -1.36
CA VAL A 196 -1.32 -0.59 -0.63
C VAL A 196 -1.69 0.19 0.62
N LEU A 197 -2.70 1.07 0.51
CA LEU A 197 -3.20 1.88 1.62
C LEU A 197 -4.07 1.08 2.61
N GLY A 198 -4.43 -0.17 2.32
CA GLY A 198 -5.31 -0.97 3.15
C GLY A 198 -6.75 -0.47 3.24
N LYS A 199 -7.23 0.24 2.20
CA LYS A 199 -8.62 0.66 2.05
C LYS A 199 -9.48 -0.48 1.51
N GLU A 200 -10.80 -0.30 1.55
CA GLU A 200 -11.75 -1.26 0.96
C GLU A 200 -11.49 -1.43 -0.54
N LEU A 201 -11.49 -2.68 -0.99
CA LEU A 201 -11.28 -3.05 -2.37
C LEU A 201 -12.62 -3.22 -3.08
N SER A 202 -12.66 -2.88 -4.36
CA SER A 202 -13.83 -3.05 -5.22
C SER A 202 -13.40 -3.58 -6.58
N GLY A 203 -14.36 -3.85 -7.48
CA GLY A 203 -14.02 -4.21 -8.86
C GLY A 203 -13.15 -3.16 -9.60
N LYS A 204 -13.14 -1.91 -9.13
CA LYS A 204 -12.24 -0.84 -9.63
C LYS A 204 -10.77 -1.07 -9.28
N SER A 205 -10.49 -1.86 -8.24
CA SER A 205 -9.15 -2.30 -7.88
C SER A 205 -8.60 -3.26 -8.93
N ASP A 206 -9.41 -4.21 -9.38
CA ASP A 206 -9.04 -5.17 -10.44
C ASP A 206 -8.80 -4.47 -11.79
N VAL A 207 -9.57 -3.41 -12.09
CA VAL A 207 -9.37 -2.58 -13.30
C VAL A 207 -8.02 -1.89 -13.28
N PHE A 208 -7.57 -1.38 -12.13
CA PHE A 208 -6.25 -0.76 -11.99
C PHE A 208 -5.15 -1.78 -12.30
N THR A 209 -5.22 -2.94 -11.67
CA THR A 209 -4.21 -4.00 -11.85
C THR A 209 -4.23 -4.56 -13.28
N LEU A 210 -5.40 -4.72 -13.91
CA LEU A 210 -5.50 -5.08 -15.33
C LEU A 210 -4.90 -4.00 -16.24
N SER A 211 -5.10 -2.73 -15.91
CA SER A 211 -4.53 -1.62 -16.66
C SER A 211 -3.01 -1.55 -16.53
N THR A 212 -2.46 -1.92 -15.37
CA THR A 212 -1.03 -2.13 -15.18
C THR A 212 -0.51 -3.24 -16.11
N VAL A 213 -1.19 -4.40 -16.16
CA VAL A 213 -0.81 -5.49 -17.07
C VAL A 213 -0.88 -5.04 -18.55
N LEU A 214 -1.94 -4.31 -18.94
CA LEU A 214 -2.05 -3.76 -20.28
C LEU A 214 -0.92 -2.77 -20.60
N ALA A 215 -0.60 -1.87 -19.67
CA ALA A 215 0.50 -0.92 -19.84
C ALA A 215 1.83 -1.64 -20.06
N GLU A 216 2.14 -2.65 -19.25
CA GLU A 216 3.36 -3.46 -19.37
C GLU A 216 3.43 -4.21 -20.71
N MET A 217 2.32 -4.79 -21.18
CA MET A 217 2.28 -5.41 -22.50
C MET A 217 2.55 -4.42 -23.64
N LEU A 218 2.15 -3.16 -23.48
CA LEU A 218 2.35 -2.12 -24.49
C LEU A 218 3.75 -1.51 -24.47
N ILE A 219 4.39 -1.40 -23.31
CA ILE A 219 5.72 -0.78 -23.16
C ILE A 219 6.87 -1.80 -23.16
N GLY A 220 6.62 -3.06 -22.80
CA GLY A 220 7.62 -4.13 -22.73
C GLY A 220 8.52 -4.09 -21.48
N GLU A 221 8.24 -3.22 -20.52
CA GLU A 221 8.94 -3.11 -19.23
C GLU A 221 7.93 -2.99 -18.07
N PRO A 222 8.30 -3.31 -16.81
CA PRO A 222 7.41 -3.16 -15.65
C PRO A 222 6.99 -1.70 -15.43
N LEU A 223 5.71 -1.47 -15.14
CA LEU A 223 5.18 -0.11 -14.96
C LEU A 223 5.67 0.51 -13.64
N PHE A 224 5.69 -0.29 -12.58
CA PHE A 224 6.17 0.10 -11.25
C PHE A 224 7.39 -0.74 -10.88
N GLN A 225 8.53 -0.09 -10.69
CA GLN A 225 9.82 -0.74 -10.45
C GLN A 225 10.73 0.14 -9.57
N GLY A 226 11.48 -0.47 -8.65
CA GLY A 226 12.35 0.26 -7.75
C GLY A 226 13.42 -0.63 -7.10
N GLU A 227 14.41 0.01 -6.49
CA GLU A 227 15.54 -0.66 -5.82
C GLU A 227 15.11 -1.45 -4.57
N SER A 228 13.97 -1.09 -3.97
CA SER A 228 13.37 -1.80 -2.83
C SER A 228 11.87 -2.01 -3.04
N GLU A 229 11.32 -3.01 -2.33
CA GLU A 229 9.89 -3.32 -2.33
C GLU A 229 9.05 -2.14 -1.83
N LEU A 230 9.57 -1.39 -0.85
CA LEU A 230 8.93 -0.17 -0.35
C LEU A 230 8.83 0.90 -1.44
N ASN A 231 9.88 1.09 -2.24
CA ASN A 231 9.87 2.05 -3.35
C ASN A 231 8.80 1.71 -4.40
N VAL A 232 8.60 0.43 -4.69
CA VAL A 232 7.54 -0.04 -5.61
C VAL A 232 6.15 0.29 -5.03
N LEU A 233 5.92 0.02 -3.74
CA LEU A 233 4.65 0.35 -3.08
C LEU A 233 4.36 1.86 -3.08
N LEU A 234 5.39 2.70 -2.89
CA LEU A 234 5.26 4.15 -2.96
C LEU A 234 4.85 4.62 -4.36
N GLN A 235 5.46 4.05 -5.41
CA GLN A 235 5.07 4.36 -6.79
C GLN A 235 3.62 3.97 -7.09
N ILE A 236 3.20 2.77 -6.65
CA ILE A 236 1.81 2.32 -6.82
C ILE A 236 0.85 3.24 -6.09
N ARG A 237 1.13 3.56 -4.82
CA ARG A 237 0.30 4.46 -4.00
C ARG A 237 0.08 5.82 -4.67
N ASP A 238 1.12 6.36 -5.28
CA ASP A 238 1.07 7.66 -5.94
C ASP A 238 0.60 7.58 -7.39
N ALA A 239 0.34 6.38 -7.90
CA ALA A 239 0.11 6.10 -9.31
C ALA A 239 1.18 6.80 -10.17
N ASP A 240 2.45 6.53 -9.85
CA ASP A 240 3.60 7.12 -10.54
C ASP A 240 3.75 6.52 -11.95
N LEU A 241 3.18 7.22 -12.93
CA LEU A 241 3.17 6.79 -14.33
C LEU A 241 4.36 7.34 -15.15
N ARG A 242 5.48 7.71 -14.50
CA ARG A 242 6.67 8.23 -15.20
C ARG A 242 7.18 7.29 -16.28
N VAL A 243 7.16 5.98 -16.03
CA VAL A 243 7.56 4.96 -17.02
C VAL A 243 6.68 5.05 -18.27
N LEU A 244 5.36 5.08 -18.11
CA LEU A 244 4.41 5.23 -19.21
C LEU A 244 4.60 6.56 -19.97
N ALA A 245 4.90 7.65 -19.26
CA ALA A 245 5.17 8.96 -19.87
C ALA A 245 6.43 8.96 -20.73
N ARG A 246 7.48 8.20 -20.38
CA ARG A 246 8.69 8.05 -21.23
C ARG A 246 8.37 7.36 -22.56
N CYS A 247 7.39 6.46 -22.56
CA CYS A 247 6.96 5.69 -23.73
C CYS A 247 5.83 6.37 -24.53
N GLU A 248 5.50 7.63 -24.22
CA GLU A 248 4.31 8.32 -24.73
C GLU A 248 4.25 8.37 -26.27
N ARG A 249 5.40 8.51 -26.94
CA ARG A 249 5.50 8.55 -28.42
C ARG A 249 5.36 7.18 -29.08
N ARG A 250 5.55 6.08 -28.34
CA ARG A 250 5.46 4.70 -28.86
C ARG A 250 4.02 4.18 -28.83
N ILE A 251 3.16 4.71 -27.96
CA ILE A 251 1.77 4.24 -27.79
C ILE A 251 0.79 5.28 -28.39
N PRO A 252 -0.13 4.87 -29.28
CA PRO A 252 -1.13 5.78 -29.82
C PRO A 252 -2.04 6.40 -28.75
N GLN A 253 -2.47 7.63 -29.01
CA GLN A 253 -3.16 8.46 -28.02
C GLN A 253 -4.45 7.83 -27.45
N ASP A 254 -5.26 7.20 -28.29
CA ASP A 254 -6.51 6.54 -27.88
C ASP A 254 -6.28 5.32 -26.97
N ILE A 255 -5.29 4.47 -27.29
CA ILE A 255 -4.85 3.36 -26.43
C ILE A 255 -4.32 3.91 -25.10
N ARG A 256 -3.51 4.97 -25.16
CA ARG A 256 -2.96 5.61 -23.97
C ARG A 256 -4.04 6.21 -23.08
N THR A 257 -5.04 6.89 -23.65
CA THR A 257 -6.17 7.45 -22.90
C THR A 257 -6.95 6.34 -22.17
N LEU A 258 -7.16 5.19 -22.81
CA LEU A 258 -7.79 4.03 -22.18
C LEU A 258 -6.99 3.55 -20.97
N VAL A 259 -5.67 3.34 -21.13
CA VAL A 259 -4.77 2.89 -20.07
C VAL A 259 -4.74 3.88 -18.90
N LEU A 260 -4.59 5.18 -19.19
CA LEU A 260 -4.57 6.24 -18.17
C LEU A 260 -5.89 6.35 -17.39
N ARG A 261 -7.02 6.04 -18.02
CA ARG A 261 -8.33 6.03 -17.35
C ARG A 261 -8.45 4.89 -16.35
N GLY A 262 -7.88 3.73 -16.66
CA GLY A 262 -7.84 2.59 -15.73
C GLY A 262 -6.80 2.75 -14.61
N LEU A 263 -5.73 3.52 -14.83
CA LEU A 263 -4.66 3.81 -13.87
C LEU A 263 -4.90 5.05 -12.99
N GLN A 264 -6.13 5.59 -12.94
CA GLN A 264 -6.44 6.71 -12.06
C GLN A 264 -6.16 6.35 -10.60
N ARG A 265 -5.59 7.28 -9.83
CA ARG A 265 -5.27 7.02 -8.41
C ARG A 265 -6.53 6.77 -7.59
N ASP A 266 -7.56 7.60 -7.78
CA ASP A 266 -8.85 7.45 -7.12
C ASP A 266 -9.69 6.35 -7.82
N PRO A 267 -10.14 5.29 -7.11
CA PRO A 267 -11.03 4.28 -7.66
C PRO A 267 -12.33 4.84 -8.25
N ALA A 268 -12.85 5.97 -7.75
CA ALA A 268 -14.09 6.57 -8.23
C ALA A 268 -13.98 7.11 -9.68
N GLU A 269 -12.78 7.51 -10.08
CA GLU A 269 -12.47 8.03 -11.42
C GLU A 269 -12.20 6.92 -12.45
N ARG A 270 -12.09 5.66 -11.99
CA ARG A 270 -11.84 4.50 -12.86
C ARG A 270 -13.15 3.99 -13.48
N PRO A 271 -13.11 3.42 -14.70
CA PRO A 271 -14.27 2.75 -15.28
C PRO A 271 -14.58 1.43 -14.55
N THR A 272 -15.79 0.88 -14.73
CA THR A 272 -16.07 -0.52 -14.32
C THR A 272 -15.33 -1.48 -15.27
N ALA A 273 -15.23 -2.76 -14.90
CA ALA A 273 -14.63 -3.77 -15.77
C ALA A 273 -15.35 -3.86 -17.13
N GLY A 274 -16.69 -3.85 -17.16
CA GLY A 274 -17.47 -3.81 -18.39
C GLY A 274 -17.21 -2.56 -19.23
N ALA A 275 -17.21 -1.37 -18.63
CA ALA A 275 -16.91 -0.13 -19.35
C ALA A 275 -15.46 -0.09 -19.87
N PHE A 276 -14.52 -0.73 -19.17
CA PHE A 276 -13.14 -0.89 -19.64
C PHE A 276 -13.07 -1.85 -20.83
N ALA A 277 -13.80 -2.98 -20.78
CA ALA A 277 -13.91 -3.92 -21.90
C ALA A 277 -14.50 -3.23 -23.16
N GLU A 278 -15.60 -2.48 -23.01
CA GLU A 278 -16.20 -1.72 -24.10
C GLU A 278 -15.22 -0.71 -24.71
N ALA A 279 -14.44 -0.01 -23.87
CA ALA A 279 -13.41 0.89 -24.34
C ALA A 279 -12.31 0.16 -25.15
N CYS A 280 -11.87 -1.03 -24.72
CA CYS A 280 -10.92 -1.84 -25.48
C CYS A 280 -11.50 -2.23 -26.84
N ALA A 281 -12.73 -2.75 -26.87
CA ALA A 281 -13.42 -3.13 -28.10
C ALA A 281 -13.60 -1.95 -29.06
N GLU A 282 -13.92 -0.77 -28.53
CA GLU A 282 -14.09 0.46 -29.31
C GLU A 282 -12.78 0.89 -29.99
N VAL A 283 -11.65 0.84 -29.28
CA VAL A 283 -10.34 1.16 -29.85
C VAL A 283 -9.95 0.18 -30.95
N ILE A 284 -10.12 -1.12 -30.71
CA ILE A 284 -9.89 -2.19 -31.69
C ILE A 284 -10.70 -1.90 -32.97
N ARG A 285 -11.99 -1.63 -32.81
CA ARG A 285 -12.92 -1.39 -33.92
C ARG A 285 -12.58 -0.11 -34.70
N ARG A 286 -12.33 1.01 -34.02
CA ARG A 286 -11.99 2.30 -34.66
C ARG A 286 -10.72 2.22 -35.49
N ARG A 287 -9.74 1.45 -35.03
CA ARG A 287 -8.46 1.26 -35.73
C ARG A 287 -8.49 0.19 -36.81
N GLY A 288 -9.60 -0.53 -36.97
CA GLY A 288 -9.69 -1.68 -37.89
C GLY A 288 -8.69 -2.78 -37.53
N MET A 289 -8.35 -2.91 -36.24
CA MET A 289 -7.44 -3.95 -35.76
C MET A 289 -8.14 -5.30 -35.83
N GLY A 290 -7.44 -6.31 -36.36
CA GLY A 290 -7.92 -7.68 -36.19
C GLY A 290 -7.81 -8.06 -34.71
N HIS A 291 -8.80 -8.76 -34.17
CA HIS A 291 -8.75 -9.26 -32.80
C HIS A 291 -9.31 -10.68 -32.78
N GLY A 292 -8.85 -11.49 -31.82
CA GLY A 292 -9.33 -12.84 -31.65
C GLY A 292 -8.26 -13.83 -31.20
N PRO A 293 -8.69 -15.06 -30.87
CA PRO A 293 -7.80 -16.13 -30.42
C PRO A 293 -6.69 -16.45 -31.43
N ASP A 294 -6.97 -16.37 -32.74
CA ASP A 294 -5.99 -16.68 -33.80
C ASP A 294 -4.73 -15.79 -33.73
N ARG A 295 -4.86 -14.54 -33.27
CA ARG A 295 -3.72 -13.63 -33.12
C ARG A 295 -2.90 -13.92 -31.88
N VAL A 296 -3.58 -14.24 -30.77
CA VAL A 296 -2.92 -14.68 -29.53
C VAL A 296 -2.14 -15.96 -29.80
N ALA A 297 -2.76 -16.95 -30.48
CA ALA A 297 -2.11 -18.20 -30.86
C ALA A 297 -0.87 -17.96 -31.72
N ARG A 298 -0.96 -17.09 -32.74
CA ARG A 298 0.18 -16.71 -33.57
C ARG A 298 1.32 -16.07 -32.77
N LEU A 299 1.02 -15.18 -31.82
CA LEU A 299 2.04 -14.60 -30.95
C LEU A 299 2.72 -15.68 -30.10
N LEU A 300 1.96 -16.61 -29.51
CA LEU A 300 2.52 -17.70 -28.71
C LEU A 300 3.45 -18.59 -29.53
N SER A 301 3.07 -18.92 -30.78
CA SER A 301 3.93 -19.66 -31.70
C SER A 301 5.21 -18.89 -32.06
N GLN A 302 5.10 -17.57 -32.35
CA GLN A 302 6.27 -16.73 -32.67
C GLN A 302 7.26 -16.63 -31.51
N LEU A 303 6.76 -16.61 -30.27
CA LEU A 303 7.57 -16.59 -29.06
C LEU A 303 8.06 -17.99 -28.64
N ASN A 304 7.76 -19.04 -29.41
CA ASN A 304 8.06 -20.44 -29.07
C ASN A 304 7.55 -20.87 -27.68
N LEU A 305 6.41 -20.31 -27.26
CA LEU A 305 5.81 -20.59 -25.94
C LEU A 305 4.88 -21.81 -25.96
N VAL A 306 4.65 -22.40 -27.14
CA VAL A 306 3.87 -23.62 -27.36
C VAL A 306 4.61 -24.52 -28.38
N GLU A 307 4.73 -25.81 -28.10
CA GLU A 307 5.38 -26.78 -29.01
C GLU A 307 4.44 -27.24 -30.13
N GLY A 308 4.86 -27.13 -31.40
CA GLY A 308 4.15 -27.65 -32.58
C GLY A 308 3.92 -26.59 -33.66
N GLU A 309 3.99 -27.01 -34.94
CA GLU A 309 3.82 -26.17 -36.14
C GLU A 309 2.60 -25.22 -36.03
N GLY A 310 2.74 -24.02 -36.58
CA GLY A 310 1.70 -22.98 -36.59
C GLY A 310 0.36 -23.49 -37.17
N PRO A 311 -0.73 -22.70 -37.07
CA PRO A 311 -2.07 -23.18 -37.38
C PRO A 311 -2.19 -23.54 -38.87
N ASP A 312 -1.95 -24.80 -39.21
CA ASP A 312 -2.34 -25.40 -40.47
C ASP A 312 -3.77 -25.88 -40.40
N VAL A 313 -4.46 -25.67 -41.51
CA VAL A 313 -5.90 -25.85 -41.71
C VAL A 313 -6.35 -27.26 -41.30
N HIS A 314 -7.47 -27.29 -40.56
CA HIS A 314 -8.22 -28.42 -40.05
C HIS A 314 -8.23 -29.70 -40.93
N LEU A 315 -7.75 -30.83 -40.39
CA LEU A 315 -8.11 -32.19 -40.83
C LEU A 315 -8.21 -33.14 -39.61
N PRO A 316 -9.21 -34.05 -39.55
CA PRO A 316 -9.46 -34.93 -38.41
C PRO A 316 -8.66 -36.24 -38.53
N GLY A 317 -7.86 -36.57 -37.51
CA GLY A 317 -7.19 -37.87 -37.43
C GLY A 317 -6.06 -37.90 -36.42
N ALA A 318 -6.23 -38.68 -35.35
CA ALA A 318 -5.21 -38.87 -34.33
C ALA A 318 -3.99 -39.66 -34.86
N LYS A 319 -2.78 -39.32 -34.37
CA LYS A 319 -1.71 -40.27 -33.98
C LYS A 319 -0.55 -39.58 -33.21
N VAL A 320 -0.11 -40.26 -32.15
CA VAL A 320 1.13 -40.18 -31.34
C VAL A 320 2.10 -41.26 -31.90
N PRO A 321 3.46 -41.31 -31.78
CA PRO A 321 4.43 -40.83 -30.75
C PRO A 321 5.69 -40.11 -31.36
N SER A 322 6.77 -39.64 -30.71
CA SER A 322 7.68 -40.21 -29.68
C SER A 322 8.87 -39.27 -29.36
N LEU A 323 9.22 -39.17 -28.06
CA LEU A 323 10.54 -39.11 -27.38
C LEU A 323 11.73 -38.21 -27.83
N VAL A 324 12.15 -37.39 -26.84
CA VAL A 324 13.51 -37.07 -26.34
C VAL A 324 14.37 -36.05 -27.13
N ASP A 325 14.68 -34.93 -26.49
CA ASP A 325 16.06 -34.66 -26.08
C ASP A 325 16.11 -33.83 -24.77
N SER A 326 16.65 -34.46 -23.73
CA SER A 326 17.24 -33.81 -22.57
C SER A 326 18.63 -33.34 -22.97
N ASP A 327 18.86 -32.04 -22.99
CA ASP A 327 20.05 -31.38 -22.46
C ASP A 327 20.02 -29.92 -22.87
N LEU A 328 20.07 -29.02 -21.88
CA LEU A 328 20.86 -27.78 -21.93
C LEU A 328 20.79 -27.06 -20.56
N MET A 329 21.96 -27.08 -19.90
CA MET A 329 22.46 -26.10 -18.95
C MET A 329 21.95 -26.18 -17.49
N HIS A 330 22.55 -27.14 -16.77
CA HIS A 330 23.19 -26.84 -15.48
C HIS A 330 24.20 -25.67 -15.62
N HIS A 331 24.38 -24.94 -14.51
CA HIS A 331 25.34 -23.86 -14.24
C HIS A 331 24.89 -22.41 -14.49
N ALA A 332 24.31 -21.81 -13.45
CA ALA A 332 24.83 -20.57 -12.84
C ALA A 332 24.19 -20.39 -11.44
N GLY A 333 24.43 -21.35 -10.55
CA GLY A 333 23.97 -21.35 -9.17
C GLY A 333 25.14 -21.52 -8.23
N GLN A 334 26.11 -20.60 -8.29
CA GLN A 334 27.17 -20.44 -7.30
C GLN A 334 27.93 -19.15 -7.62
N GLU A 335 27.63 -18.11 -6.86
CA GLU A 335 28.53 -17.05 -6.39
C GLU A 335 27.69 -15.82 -6.05
N LEU A 336 27.23 -15.73 -4.80
CA LEU A 336 27.00 -14.48 -4.06
C LEU A 336 26.66 -14.78 -2.57
N ILE A 337 27.35 -15.74 -1.96
CA ILE A 337 27.55 -15.74 -0.51
C ILE A 337 29.06 -15.89 -0.29
N GLY A 338 29.77 -14.77 -0.41
CA GLY A 338 31.14 -14.71 0.08
C GLY A 338 31.13 -14.82 1.61
N PRO A 339 32.01 -15.63 2.22
CA PRO A 339 32.18 -15.65 3.66
C PRO A 339 32.93 -14.39 4.08
N GLN A 340 32.21 -13.29 4.26
CA GLN A 340 32.75 -12.11 4.93
C GLN A 340 32.00 -11.90 6.24
N ALA A 341 32.65 -12.45 7.28
CA ALA A 341 32.61 -12.07 8.68
C ALA A 341 31.31 -11.45 9.17
N VAL A 342 30.62 -12.19 10.05
CA VAL A 342 29.97 -11.59 11.21
C VAL A 342 31.08 -10.83 11.96
N THR A 343 31.33 -9.57 11.58
CA THR A 343 32.23 -8.70 12.32
C THR A 343 31.54 -8.37 13.63
N SER A 344 32.28 -8.52 14.73
CA SER A 344 31.82 -8.25 16.09
C SER A 344 31.02 -6.94 16.16
N PRO A 345 29.96 -6.84 17.00
CA PRO A 345 29.21 -5.60 17.15
C PRO A 345 30.17 -4.46 17.45
N THR A 346 30.25 -3.50 16.53
CA THR A 346 31.15 -2.35 16.68
C THR A 346 30.66 -1.53 17.86
N ILE A 347 31.55 -1.32 18.83
CA ILE A 347 31.27 -0.55 20.03
C ILE A 347 31.66 0.91 19.76
N TYR A 348 30.72 1.82 19.99
CA TYR A 348 30.87 3.25 19.76
C TYR A 348 31.05 4.02 21.07
N ARG A 349 31.80 5.13 21.00
CA ARG A 349 31.88 6.15 22.05
C ARG A 349 31.61 7.52 21.46
N VAL A 350 30.93 8.38 22.20
CA VAL A 350 30.62 9.76 21.77
C VAL A 350 31.27 10.74 22.72
N GLN A 351 32.03 11.69 22.18
CA GLN A 351 32.56 12.83 22.90
C GLN A 351 31.62 14.02 22.72
N LEU A 352 31.07 14.53 23.82
CA LEU A 352 30.20 15.70 23.85
C LEU A 352 31.03 17.00 23.80
N THR A 353 30.35 18.13 23.62
CA THR A 353 30.97 19.47 23.53
C THR A 353 31.68 19.90 24.80
N ASP A 354 31.27 19.40 25.95
CA ASP A 354 31.90 19.63 27.25
C ASP A 354 33.14 18.75 27.49
N GLY A 355 33.51 17.92 26.50
CA GLY A 355 34.64 17.00 26.55
C GLY A 355 34.34 15.67 27.24
N SER A 356 33.14 15.49 27.81
CA SER A 356 32.71 14.24 28.42
C SER A 356 32.50 13.14 27.37
N VAL A 357 32.73 11.88 27.77
CA VAL A 357 32.63 10.72 26.88
C VAL A 357 31.48 9.83 27.32
N MET A 358 30.54 9.58 26.40
CA MET A 358 29.40 8.68 26.57
C MET A 358 29.68 7.34 25.87
N GLY A 359 29.44 6.22 26.56
CA GLY A 359 29.64 4.86 26.03
C GLY A 359 30.55 4.00 26.91
N PRO A 360 30.88 2.77 26.51
CA PRO A 360 30.62 2.13 25.21
C PRO A 360 29.13 1.90 24.90
N MET A 361 28.73 1.96 23.63
CA MET A 361 27.35 1.69 23.18
C MET A 361 27.29 0.96 21.84
N SER A 362 26.15 0.32 21.57
CA SER A 362 25.89 -0.34 20.28
C SER A 362 25.49 0.67 19.19
N TYR A 363 25.63 0.29 17.92
CA TYR A 363 25.15 1.10 16.79
C TYR A 363 23.65 1.48 16.90
N PRO A 364 22.71 0.57 17.24
CA PRO A 364 21.31 0.92 17.50
C PRO A 364 21.14 2.05 18.52
N ARG A 365 21.87 1.97 19.65
CA ARG A 365 21.81 2.99 20.70
C ARG A 365 22.36 4.34 20.22
N LEU A 366 23.40 4.33 19.40
CA LEU A 366 23.96 5.54 18.80
C LEU A 366 22.96 6.22 17.85
N ILE A 367 22.33 5.47 16.94
CA ILE A 367 21.30 6.00 16.03
C ILE A 367 20.13 6.59 16.81
N GLN A 368 19.69 5.92 17.88
CA GLN A 368 18.64 6.42 18.75
C GLN A 368 19.00 7.78 19.38
N LEU A 369 20.23 7.94 19.90
CA LEU A 369 20.67 9.17 20.55
C LEU A 369 20.80 10.35 19.56
N LEU A 370 21.22 10.07 18.32
CA LEU A 370 21.27 11.06 17.24
C LEU A 370 19.86 11.49 16.81
N THR A 371 18.96 10.52 16.56
CA THR A 371 17.59 10.80 16.09
C THR A 371 16.72 11.51 17.12
N THR A 372 16.88 11.18 18.41
CA THR A 372 16.19 11.87 19.51
C THR A 372 16.79 13.25 19.84
N GLY A 373 17.92 13.61 19.23
CA GLY A 373 18.61 14.88 19.48
C GLY A 373 19.29 14.97 20.85
N VAL A 374 19.46 13.85 21.56
CA VAL A 374 20.23 13.80 22.81
C VAL A 374 21.72 14.09 22.54
N ILE A 375 22.19 13.70 21.36
CA ILE A 375 23.54 13.99 20.87
C ILE A 375 23.43 14.85 19.62
N ASP A 376 24.09 16.01 19.63
CA ASP A 376 24.14 16.89 18.47
C ASP A 376 25.21 16.41 17.48
N SER A 377 24.78 16.12 16.25
CA SER A 377 25.61 15.59 15.18
C SER A 377 26.65 16.56 14.62
N ARG A 378 26.55 17.87 14.92
CA ARG A 378 27.53 18.88 14.47
C ARG A 378 28.64 19.12 15.48
N SER A 379 28.36 18.92 16.76
CA SER A 379 29.21 19.35 17.85
C SER A 379 29.79 18.19 18.65
N SER A 380 29.18 17.00 18.54
CA SER A 380 29.69 15.76 19.14
C SER A 380 30.58 15.00 18.16
N LYS A 381 31.62 14.33 18.68
CA LYS A 381 32.50 13.46 17.88
C LYS A 381 32.28 12.00 18.23
N ILE A 382 32.37 11.11 17.24
CA ILE A 382 32.09 9.68 17.40
C ILE A 382 33.34 8.88 17.11
N SER A 383 33.62 7.90 17.97
CA SER A 383 34.73 6.96 17.82
C SER A 383 34.22 5.54 17.66
N LYS A 384 34.84 4.80 16.73
CA LYS A 384 34.73 3.33 16.62
C LYS A 384 35.76 2.68 17.53
N ALA A 385 35.77 1.36 17.61
CA ALA A 385 36.64 0.57 18.50
C ALA A 385 38.16 0.91 18.44
N ASP A 386 38.60 1.69 17.45
CA ASP A 386 39.95 2.19 17.17
C ASP A 386 40.32 3.50 17.90
N GLY A 387 39.40 4.13 18.63
CA GLY A 387 39.68 5.26 19.53
C GLY A 387 39.83 6.64 18.85
N THR A 388 39.69 6.73 17.53
CA THR A 388 39.74 8.02 16.82
C THR A 388 38.36 8.67 16.80
N TYR A 389 38.26 9.91 17.28
CA TYR A 389 37.02 10.69 17.29
C TYR A 389 36.85 11.45 15.98
N LEU A 390 35.85 11.07 15.19
CA LEU A 390 35.52 11.65 13.89
C LEU A 390 34.21 12.44 13.96
N ASP A 391 34.05 13.39 13.04
CA ASP A 391 32.76 14.04 12.83
C ASP A 391 31.74 13.01 12.33
N PRO A 392 30.49 13.02 12.84
CA PRO A 392 29.45 12.06 12.44
C PRO A 392 29.20 12.02 10.92
N SER A 393 29.35 13.15 10.22
CA SER A 393 29.20 13.24 8.75
C SER A 393 30.28 12.50 7.96
N ARG A 394 31.42 12.19 8.58
CA ARG A 394 32.52 11.44 7.97
C ARG A 394 32.36 9.92 8.10
N LEU A 395 31.35 9.46 8.86
CA LEU A 395 31.02 8.06 9.01
C LEU A 395 29.92 7.70 7.99
N PRO A 396 30.22 6.90 6.95
CA PRO A 396 29.27 6.60 5.88
C PRO A 396 27.93 6.05 6.38
N GLU A 397 27.95 5.24 7.44
CA GLU A 397 26.75 4.67 8.03
C GLU A 397 25.90 5.64 8.86
N LEU A 398 26.41 6.85 9.15
CA LEU A 398 25.68 7.89 9.90
C LEU A 398 25.25 9.06 9.01
N THR A 399 25.81 9.18 7.81
CA THR A 399 25.59 10.31 6.88
C THR A 399 24.12 10.69 6.78
N ARG A 400 23.22 9.73 6.52
CA ARG A 400 21.76 9.98 6.38
C ARG A 400 21.13 10.64 7.61
N PHE A 401 21.46 10.15 8.81
CA PHE A 401 20.92 10.68 10.08
C PHE A 401 21.48 12.06 10.42
N VAL A 402 22.63 12.40 9.86
CA VAL A 402 23.36 13.64 10.13
C VAL A 402 23.07 14.70 9.07
N THR A 403 22.74 14.33 7.83
CA THR A 403 22.57 15.29 6.72
C THR A 403 21.13 15.64 6.40
N SER A 404 20.15 14.79 6.73
CA SER A 404 18.73 15.04 6.44
C SER A 404 18.18 16.25 7.21
N PRO A 405 17.70 17.32 6.55
CA PRO A 405 17.12 18.49 7.22
C PRO A 405 15.88 18.17 8.06
N GLY A 406 15.12 17.13 7.68
CA GLY A 406 13.93 16.69 8.40
C GLY A 406 14.25 16.04 9.75
N LEU A 407 15.46 15.51 9.92
CA LEU A 407 15.95 14.88 11.15
C LEU A 407 16.85 15.82 11.99
N GLN A 408 17.15 17.01 11.47
CA GLN A 408 17.93 18.04 12.15
C GLN A 408 17.03 19.02 12.89
N TRP A 409 17.40 19.41 14.11
CA TRP A 409 16.61 20.33 14.95
C TRP A 409 17.25 21.72 15.04
N LYS A 410 17.26 22.45 13.92
CA LYS A 410 17.86 23.80 13.85
C LYS A 410 16.91 24.86 14.39
N LEU A 411 17.40 25.69 15.32
CA LEU A 411 16.67 26.90 15.75
C LEU A 411 16.73 28.02 14.71
N GLU A 412 17.72 28.04 13.80
CA GLU A 412 17.85 29.09 12.77
C GLU A 412 16.67 29.11 11.77
N GLU A 413 16.01 27.96 11.57
CA GLU A 413 14.82 27.83 10.71
C GLU A 413 13.62 28.64 11.25
N LEU A 414 13.60 28.94 12.56
CA LEU A 414 12.57 29.77 13.19
C LEU A 414 12.67 31.25 12.84
N ALA A 415 13.85 31.73 12.45
CA ALA A 415 14.03 33.14 12.10
C ALA A 415 13.21 33.55 10.86
N GLN A 416 12.73 32.58 10.09
CA GLN A 416 11.92 32.75 8.88
C GLN A 416 10.44 32.41 9.12
N ALA A 417 10.01 32.20 10.36
CA ALA A 417 8.63 31.87 10.67
C ALA A 417 7.70 33.03 10.33
N GLU A 418 6.69 32.77 9.50
CA GLU A 418 5.64 33.76 9.15
C GLU A 418 4.66 33.95 10.31
N LYS A 419 4.44 32.88 11.08
CA LYS A 419 3.56 32.87 12.24
C LYS A 419 4.20 32.10 13.37
N GLN A 420 4.07 32.59 14.60
CA GLN A 420 4.54 31.91 15.80
C GLN A 420 3.66 32.27 17.00
N GLY A 421 3.66 31.42 18.03
CA GLY A 421 2.91 31.67 19.25
C GLY A 421 3.14 30.61 20.33
N GLN A 422 2.44 30.77 21.45
CA GLN A 422 2.46 29.80 22.54
C GLN A 422 1.46 28.67 22.28
N LEU A 423 1.87 27.43 22.52
CA LEU A 423 0.97 26.28 22.53
C LEU A 423 0.12 26.30 23.79
N ARG A 424 -1.19 26.42 23.60
CA ARG A 424 -2.23 26.11 24.57
C ARG A 424 -3.14 25.06 23.96
N ALA A 425 -3.90 24.34 24.77
CA ALA A 425 -4.70 23.21 24.32
C ALA A 425 -5.71 23.55 23.20
N ALA A 426 -6.10 24.82 23.04
CA ALA A 426 -6.96 25.29 21.96
C ALA A 426 -6.24 25.87 20.71
N THR A 427 -4.91 26.05 20.74
CA THR A 427 -4.21 26.83 19.72
C THR A 427 -3.93 26.02 18.44
N LEU A 428 -3.74 24.71 18.55
CA LEU A 428 -3.28 23.90 17.40
C LEU A 428 -4.36 23.63 16.36
N LEU A 429 -5.60 23.35 16.79
CA LEU A 429 -6.68 23.02 15.86
C LEU A 429 -6.99 24.19 14.88
N PRO A 430 -7.10 25.46 15.33
CA PRO A 430 -7.22 26.60 14.43
C PRO A 430 -6.00 26.80 13.50
N VAL A 431 -4.79 26.54 13.98
CA VAL A 431 -3.56 26.65 13.16
C VAL A 431 -3.58 25.61 12.04
N PHE A 432 -3.91 24.36 12.34
CA PHE A 432 -4.09 23.32 11.33
C PHE A 432 -5.21 23.67 10.35
N TYR A 433 -6.35 24.16 10.85
CA TYR A 433 -7.44 24.59 9.99
C TYR A 433 -7.04 25.73 9.04
N ASP A 434 -6.27 26.72 9.49
CA ASP A 434 -5.77 27.81 8.64
C ASP A 434 -4.84 27.28 7.53
N ILE A 435 -3.94 26.34 7.86
CA ILE A 435 -3.05 25.69 6.89
C ILE A 435 -3.85 24.89 5.85
N ILE A 436 -4.84 24.09 6.31
CA ILE A 436 -5.68 23.23 5.46
C ILE A 436 -6.59 24.05 4.55
N SER A 437 -7.36 24.98 5.13
CA SER A 437 -8.34 25.79 4.39
C SER A 437 -7.70 26.69 3.34
N ARG A 438 -6.46 27.14 3.58
CA ARG A 438 -5.68 27.95 2.63
C ARG A 438 -4.74 27.13 1.74
N GLN A 439 -4.76 25.80 1.83
CA GLN A 439 -3.91 24.91 1.05
C GLN A 439 -2.41 25.26 1.14
N GLN A 440 -1.95 25.63 2.34
CA GLN A 440 -0.57 26.09 2.51
C GLN A 440 0.44 24.95 2.41
N THR A 441 1.60 25.26 1.83
CA THR A 441 2.78 24.39 1.84
C THR A 441 3.83 25.00 2.75
N GLY A 442 4.40 24.20 3.66
CA GLY A 442 5.37 24.67 4.65
C GLY A 442 5.64 23.66 5.74
N VAL A 443 6.30 24.08 6.82
CA VAL A 443 6.58 23.26 8.00
C VAL A 443 6.07 23.95 9.25
N LEU A 444 5.27 23.22 10.03
CA LEU A 444 4.88 23.59 11.38
C LEU A 444 5.83 22.93 12.36
N HIS A 445 6.47 23.74 13.17
CA HIS A 445 7.33 23.28 14.23
C HIS A 445 6.65 23.45 15.59
N LEU A 446 6.83 22.47 16.47
CA LEU A 446 6.30 22.43 17.83
C LEU A 446 7.43 22.15 18.82
N TRP A 447 7.46 22.88 19.94
CA TRP A 447 8.43 22.71 21.02
C TRP A 447 7.77 22.62 22.38
N GLN A 448 8.15 21.61 23.17
CA GLN A 448 7.76 21.49 24.56
C GLN A 448 8.93 20.91 25.38
N ARG A 449 9.63 21.78 26.12
CA ARG A 449 10.82 21.40 26.91
C ARG A 449 11.85 20.68 26.01
N ASN A 450 12.02 19.38 26.18
CA ASN A 450 12.96 18.55 25.42
C ASN A 450 12.30 17.83 24.22
N ARG A 451 10.99 17.94 24.06
CA ARG A 451 10.23 17.34 22.95
C ARG A 451 10.10 18.36 21.83
N ARG A 452 10.36 17.93 20.61
CA ARG A 452 10.26 18.75 19.39
C ARG A 452 9.59 17.94 18.31
N LYS A 453 8.74 18.59 17.51
CA LYS A 453 8.05 17.97 16.38
C LYS A 453 8.08 18.90 15.17
N LYS A 454 8.31 18.34 13.98
CA LYS A 454 8.18 19.06 12.68
C LYS A 454 7.11 18.36 11.87
N ILE A 455 6.14 19.11 11.39
CA ILE A 455 5.03 18.63 10.59
C ILE A 455 5.06 19.38 9.27
N TYR A 456 5.44 18.70 8.21
CA TYR A 456 5.46 19.26 6.86
C TYR A 456 4.08 19.15 6.24
N PHE A 457 3.67 20.19 5.54
CA PHE A 457 2.42 20.27 4.80
C PHE A 457 2.69 20.55 3.33
N VAL A 458 1.96 19.89 2.45
CA VAL A 458 1.93 20.13 1.00
C VAL A 458 0.47 20.30 0.60
N ASP A 459 0.14 21.44 0.00
CA ASP A 459 -1.23 21.75 -0.44
C ASP A 459 -2.27 21.61 0.70
N GLY A 460 -1.90 22.05 1.90
CA GLY A 460 -2.72 21.92 3.11
C GLY A 460 -2.74 20.52 3.73
N LYS A 461 -2.13 19.51 3.12
CA LYS A 461 -2.15 18.12 3.61
C LYS A 461 -0.88 17.80 4.40
N PRO A 462 -0.96 17.18 5.59
CA PRO A 462 0.22 16.69 6.28
C PRO A 462 0.94 15.62 5.45
N ASP A 463 2.24 15.79 5.32
CA ASP A 463 3.07 15.07 4.36
C ASP A 463 4.19 14.25 5.05
N PHE A 464 4.81 14.84 6.08
CA PHE A 464 5.85 14.17 6.88
C PHE A 464 5.87 14.70 8.32
N VAL A 465 6.09 13.80 9.28
CA VAL A 465 6.18 14.14 10.71
C VAL A 465 7.46 13.57 11.34
N ALA A 466 8.35 14.47 11.75
CA ALA A 466 9.54 14.13 12.55
C ALA A 466 9.32 14.49 14.02
N SER A 467 9.85 13.67 14.92
CA SER A 467 9.71 13.84 16.37
C SER A 467 10.98 13.43 17.11
N THR A 468 11.31 14.15 18.19
CA THR A 468 12.37 13.73 19.13
C THR A 468 11.91 12.72 20.17
N ASP A 469 10.60 12.44 20.25
CA ASP A 469 10.09 11.49 21.23
C ASP A 469 10.54 10.06 20.89
N LYS A 470 11.24 9.42 21.83
CA LYS A 470 11.71 8.05 21.67
C LYS A 470 10.55 7.09 21.37
N SER A 471 9.43 7.22 22.08
CA SER A 471 8.28 6.32 21.94
C SER A 471 7.67 6.39 20.53
N GLU A 472 7.92 7.48 19.82
CA GLU A 472 7.43 7.71 18.48
C GLU A 472 8.37 7.18 17.40
N LEU A 473 9.55 6.62 17.70
CA LEU A 473 10.44 6.03 16.69
C LEU A 473 9.84 4.76 16.08
N LEU A 474 10.08 4.49 14.78
CA LEU A 474 9.53 3.32 14.06
C LEU A 474 9.77 2.00 14.81
N GLY A 475 11.01 1.73 15.20
CA GLY A 475 11.32 0.51 15.94
C GLY A 475 10.62 0.40 17.29
N GLU A 476 10.43 1.50 18.01
CA GLU A 476 9.73 1.50 19.31
C GLU A 476 8.23 1.29 19.14
N TYR A 477 7.63 1.92 18.13
CA TYR A 477 6.23 1.73 17.76
C TYR A 477 5.94 0.29 17.34
N LEU A 478 6.78 -0.30 16.48
CA LEU A 478 6.64 -1.69 16.04
C LEU A 478 6.69 -2.67 17.22
N VAL A 479 7.54 -2.41 18.21
CA VAL A 479 7.61 -3.21 19.44
C VAL A 479 6.39 -3.00 20.32
N ALA A 480 5.97 -1.74 20.52
CA ALA A 480 4.83 -1.41 21.37
C ALA A 480 3.50 -1.96 20.83
N THR A 481 3.36 -2.04 19.51
CA THR A 481 2.18 -2.61 18.83
C THR A 481 2.26 -4.13 18.65
N GLY A 482 3.36 -4.77 19.09
CA GLY A 482 3.57 -6.22 18.97
C GLY A 482 3.85 -6.69 17.53
N GLN A 483 4.14 -5.78 16.60
CA GLN A 483 4.45 -6.08 15.21
C GLN A 483 5.89 -6.62 15.03
N CYS A 484 6.81 -6.25 15.91
CA CYS A 484 8.18 -6.79 15.94
C CYS A 484 8.66 -7.05 17.37
N LEU A 485 9.56 -8.01 17.53
CA LEU A 485 10.31 -8.22 18.76
C LEU A 485 11.47 -7.22 18.87
N ARG A 486 11.86 -6.88 20.10
CA ARG A 486 12.98 -5.98 20.37
C ARG A 486 14.28 -6.42 19.68
N MET A 487 14.57 -7.71 19.74
CA MET A 487 15.77 -8.30 19.13
C MET A 487 15.78 -8.17 17.60
N GLU A 488 14.61 -8.23 16.95
CA GLU A 488 14.48 -8.08 15.50
C GLU A 488 14.80 -6.64 15.07
N ILE A 489 14.31 -5.65 15.83
CA ILE A 489 14.66 -4.24 15.62
C ILE A 489 16.16 -4.00 15.81
N GLU A 490 16.77 -4.57 16.87
CA GLU A 490 18.20 -4.42 17.12
C GLU A 490 19.06 -5.07 16.02
N MET A 491 18.67 -6.25 15.55
CA MET A 491 19.30 -6.94 14.43
C MET A 491 19.18 -6.13 13.14
N ALA A 492 17.99 -5.62 12.82
CA ALA A 492 17.75 -4.79 11.63
C ALA A 492 18.56 -3.48 11.67
N LEU A 493 18.63 -2.82 12.83
CA LEU A 493 19.47 -1.64 13.02
C LEU A 493 20.96 -1.97 12.87
N ALA A 494 21.43 -3.13 13.34
CA ALA A 494 22.82 -3.54 13.20
C ALA A 494 23.22 -3.83 11.73
N LEU A 495 22.28 -4.31 10.92
CA LEU A 495 22.49 -4.62 9.50
C LEU A 495 22.07 -3.48 8.55
N LEU A 496 21.62 -2.36 9.09
CA LEU A 496 21.13 -1.19 8.37
C LEU A 496 22.08 -0.68 7.25
N PRO A 497 23.43 -0.70 7.41
CA PRO A 497 24.34 -0.34 6.33
C PRO A 497 24.26 -1.26 5.10
N LYS A 498 23.85 -2.53 5.26
CA LYS A 498 23.67 -3.48 4.14
C LYS A 498 22.37 -3.23 3.36
N TYR A 499 21.41 -2.51 3.96
CA TYR A 499 20.07 -2.29 3.40
C TYR A 499 19.81 -0.80 3.15
N GLY A 500 20.78 -0.08 2.59
CA GLY A 500 20.60 1.32 2.17
C GLY A 500 20.38 2.34 3.29
N GLY A 501 20.57 1.95 4.56
CA GLY A 501 20.51 2.87 5.69
C GLY A 501 19.10 3.16 6.22
N ARG A 502 18.08 2.36 5.89
CA ARG A 502 16.71 2.53 6.38
C ARG A 502 16.27 1.32 7.19
N LEU A 503 15.64 1.59 8.34
CA LEU A 503 15.11 0.53 9.20
C LEU A 503 14.02 -0.27 8.49
N GLY A 504 13.15 0.40 7.73
CA GLY A 504 12.10 -0.27 6.96
C GLY A 504 12.66 -1.27 5.95
N ASP A 505 13.62 -0.85 5.12
CA ASP A 505 14.24 -1.73 4.12
C ASP A 505 15.01 -2.89 4.79
N ALA A 506 15.64 -2.66 5.94
CA ALA A 506 16.28 -3.73 6.71
C ALA A 506 15.27 -4.74 7.28
N LEU A 507 14.13 -4.28 7.80
CA LEU A 507 13.08 -5.15 8.33
C LEU A 507 12.43 -6.01 7.23
N VAL A 508 12.23 -5.43 6.05
CA VAL A 508 11.73 -6.16 4.86
C VAL A 508 12.79 -7.12 4.34
N GLY A 509 14.03 -6.64 4.16
CA GLY A 509 15.13 -7.45 3.62
C GLY A 509 15.50 -8.64 4.50
N LEU A 510 15.27 -8.55 5.81
CA LEU A 510 15.46 -9.66 6.77
C LEU A 510 14.22 -10.57 6.89
N GLY A 511 13.12 -10.26 6.19
CA GLY A 511 11.88 -11.02 6.29
C GLY A 511 11.13 -10.88 7.61
N ILE A 512 11.44 -9.85 8.42
CA ILE A 512 10.80 -9.59 9.72
C ILE A 512 9.39 -9.02 9.50
N LEU A 513 9.26 -8.07 8.58
CA LEU A 513 7.97 -7.46 8.20
C LEU A 513 7.74 -7.57 6.70
N ARG A 514 6.49 -7.76 6.31
CA ARG A 514 6.10 -7.63 4.90
C ARG A 514 6.06 -6.15 4.51
N PRO A 515 6.37 -5.79 3.24
CA PRO A 515 6.32 -4.41 2.77
C PRO A 515 5.01 -3.68 3.06
N VAL A 516 3.88 -4.36 2.89
CA VAL A 516 2.54 -3.80 3.14
C VAL A 516 2.32 -3.58 4.64
N GLU A 517 2.80 -4.49 5.50
CA GLU A 517 2.72 -4.33 6.96
C GLU A 517 3.57 -3.15 7.43
N LEU A 518 4.80 -3.05 6.91
CA LEU A 518 5.67 -1.92 7.15
C LEU A 518 5.04 -0.61 6.70
N PHE A 519 4.46 -0.57 5.50
CA PHE A 519 3.81 0.62 4.97
C PHE A 519 2.66 1.06 5.88
N ARG A 520 1.75 0.14 6.25
CA ARG A 520 0.65 0.44 7.19
C ARG A 520 1.18 0.90 8.54
N ALA A 521 2.17 0.21 9.09
CA ALA A 521 2.79 0.59 10.36
C ALA A 521 3.39 2.00 10.32
N ILE A 522 4.04 2.38 9.23
CA ILE A 522 4.57 3.74 9.04
C ILE A 522 3.42 4.75 8.93
N SER A 523 2.38 4.47 8.15
CA SER A 523 1.22 5.36 8.03
C SER A 523 0.49 5.57 9.36
N ASP A 524 0.23 4.49 10.09
CA ASP A 524 -0.42 4.54 11.41
C ASP A 524 0.46 5.25 12.44
N GLN A 525 1.77 5.00 12.39
CA GLN A 525 2.72 5.71 13.23
C GLN A 525 2.72 7.21 12.94
N VAL A 526 2.79 7.62 11.67
CA VAL A 526 2.77 9.04 11.29
C VAL A 526 1.49 9.72 11.77
N ARG A 527 0.35 9.04 11.62
CA ARG A 527 -0.94 9.50 12.16
C ARG A 527 -0.88 9.64 13.68
N GLY A 528 -0.39 8.63 14.40
CA GLY A 528 -0.24 8.64 15.85
C GLY A 528 0.63 9.81 16.33
N ARG A 529 1.77 10.06 15.66
CA ARG A 529 2.62 11.23 15.95
C ARG A 529 1.86 12.53 15.71
N LEU A 530 1.12 12.63 14.61
CA LEU A 530 0.37 13.85 14.33
C LEU A 530 -0.69 14.09 15.41
N MET A 531 -1.48 13.07 15.76
CA MET A 531 -2.53 13.15 16.78
C MET A 531 -1.99 13.47 18.17
N GLU A 532 -0.84 12.89 18.54
CA GLU A 532 -0.18 13.17 19.81
C GLU A 532 0.12 14.66 20.01
N SER A 533 0.40 15.39 18.93
CA SER A 533 0.67 16.84 18.97
C SER A 533 -0.50 17.63 19.58
N PHE A 534 -1.74 17.21 19.32
CA PHE A 534 -2.94 17.87 19.85
C PHE A 534 -3.14 17.65 21.35
N ARG A 535 -2.37 16.74 21.97
CA ARG A 535 -2.36 16.53 23.43
C ARG A 535 -1.37 17.47 24.15
N TRP A 536 -0.59 18.27 23.43
CA TRP A 536 0.41 19.16 24.04
C TRP A 536 -0.24 20.38 24.71
N ARG A 537 -0.11 20.48 26.03
CA ARG A 537 -0.76 21.54 26.84
C ARG A 537 0.01 22.87 26.91
N ARG A 538 1.33 22.81 26.69
CA ARG A 538 2.26 23.94 26.84
C ARG A 538 3.39 23.82 25.85
N GLY A 539 3.95 24.93 25.42
CA GLY A 539 5.07 24.95 24.49
C GLY A 539 5.01 26.13 23.56
N GLU A 540 5.71 26.03 22.43
CA GLU A 540 5.78 27.05 21.40
C GLU A 540 5.54 26.40 20.04
N TRP A 541 4.97 27.16 19.11
CA TRP A 541 4.80 26.74 17.74
C TRP A 541 5.23 27.83 16.77
N ALA A 542 5.66 27.42 15.59
CA ALA A 542 5.99 28.33 14.51
C ALA A 542 5.75 27.67 13.15
N PHE A 543 5.24 28.43 12.19
CA PHE A 543 5.02 27.98 10.83
C PHE A 543 5.94 28.70 9.85
N VAL A 544 6.69 27.94 9.07
CA VAL A 544 7.60 28.43 8.03
C VAL A 544 7.03 28.03 6.66
N ARG A 545 6.67 29.01 5.85
CA ARG A 545 6.05 28.77 4.54
C ARG A 545 7.07 28.33 3.49
N GLY A 546 6.65 27.50 2.54
CA GLY A 546 7.44 27.08 1.39
C GLY A 546 8.45 25.96 1.65
N ALA A 547 8.70 25.62 2.92
CA ALA A 547 9.53 24.47 3.27
C ALA A 547 8.88 23.15 2.84
N ARG A 548 9.68 22.24 2.28
CA ARG A 548 9.27 20.87 1.91
C ARG A 548 10.21 19.85 2.52
N SER A 549 9.65 18.70 2.90
CA SER A 549 10.47 17.57 3.29
C SER A 549 11.21 17.01 2.08
N HIS A 550 12.44 16.55 2.28
CA HIS A 550 13.18 15.75 1.29
C HIS A 550 13.14 14.26 1.64
N GLU A 551 12.40 13.90 2.69
CA GLU A 551 12.14 12.51 3.07
C GLU A 551 10.96 11.95 2.29
N GLU A 552 10.94 10.63 2.13
CA GLU A 552 9.80 9.92 1.57
C GLU A 552 8.57 10.15 2.44
N THR A 553 7.50 10.57 1.78
CA THR A 553 6.27 10.98 2.43
C THR A 553 5.37 9.77 2.54
N PHE A 554 4.70 9.62 3.68
CA PHE A 554 3.75 8.54 3.92
C PHE A 554 2.43 9.20 4.29
N PRO A 555 1.53 9.43 3.32
CA PRO A 555 0.26 10.06 3.60
C PRO A 555 -0.48 9.19 4.60
N THR A 556 -1.09 9.82 5.59
CA THR A 556 -1.90 9.17 6.63
C THR A 556 -3.17 8.52 6.07
N GLY A 557 -3.43 8.65 4.76
CA GLY A 557 -4.56 8.06 4.05
C GLY A 557 -5.91 8.76 4.31
N GLN A 558 -5.95 9.72 5.24
CA GLN A 558 -7.13 10.45 5.69
C GLN A 558 -7.30 11.80 4.98
N ASP A 559 -8.56 12.19 4.83
CA ASP A 559 -8.93 13.54 4.40
C ASP A 559 -8.49 14.59 5.46
N PRO A 560 -7.97 15.77 5.05
CA PRO A 560 -7.53 16.81 5.98
C PRO A 560 -8.62 17.29 6.96
N TYR A 561 -9.90 17.29 6.57
CA TYR A 561 -10.99 17.70 7.45
C TYR A 561 -11.39 16.60 8.44
N GLU A 562 -11.29 15.32 8.04
CA GLU A 562 -11.39 14.20 8.97
C GLU A 562 -10.28 14.24 10.04
N LEU A 563 -9.08 14.70 9.66
CA LEU A 563 -7.98 14.92 10.60
C LEU A 563 -8.33 15.93 11.69
N LEU A 564 -9.04 17.01 11.33
CA LEU A 564 -9.47 18.04 12.28
C LEU A 564 -10.54 17.50 13.25
N ARG A 565 -11.47 16.69 12.75
CA ARG A 565 -12.43 15.96 13.60
C ARG A 565 -11.71 15.05 14.59
N ASP A 566 -10.78 14.24 14.11
CA ASP A 566 -10.01 13.30 14.94
C ASP A 566 -9.19 14.07 16.00
N ALA A 567 -8.55 15.17 15.60
CA ALA A 567 -7.82 16.05 16.51
C ALA A 567 -8.72 16.64 17.62
N ALA A 568 -9.93 17.08 17.27
CA ALA A 568 -10.91 17.55 18.26
C ALA A 568 -11.39 16.42 19.21
N SER A 569 -11.37 15.17 18.75
CA SER A 569 -11.71 13.99 19.55
C SER A 569 -10.56 13.55 20.47
N GLU A 570 -9.32 13.79 20.05
CA GLU A 570 -8.11 13.43 20.81
C GLU A 570 -7.68 14.50 21.83
N ALA A 571 -8.17 15.73 21.67
CA ALA A 571 -7.94 16.82 22.62
C ALA A 571 -8.54 16.48 24.00
N HIS A 572 -7.87 16.95 25.07
CA HIS A 572 -8.32 16.74 26.44
C HIS A 572 -9.61 17.52 26.74
N LEU A 573 -10.62 16.84 27.29
CA LEU A 573 -11.93 17.43 27.55
C LEU A 573 -11.86 18.62 28.52
N GLU A 574 -11.15 18.50 29.64
CA GLU A 574 -10.97 19.58 30.64
C GLU A 574 -10.43 20.88 30.01
N GLU A 575 -9.59 20.76 28.98
CA GLU A 575 -9.02 21.90 28.29
C GLU A 575 -10.01 22.52 27.30
N ILE A 576 -10.78 21.68 26.60
CA ILE A 576 -11.89 22.15 25.77
C ILE A 576 -12.87 22.94 26.63
N GLU A 577 -13.24 22.41 27.80
CA GLU A 577 -14.12 23.08 28.76
C GLU A 577 -13.54 24.43 29.20
N SER A 578 -12.26 24.48 29.59
CA SER A 578 -11.59 25.73 30.00
C SER A 578 -11.57 26.80 28.90
N VAL A 579 -11.53 26.39 27.63
CA VAL A 579 -11.55 27.31 26.47
C VAL A 579 -12.95 27.83 26.19
N LEU A 580 -13.97 26.99 26.40
CA LEU A 580 -15.36 27.31 26.12
C LEU A 580 -16.05 28.03 27.30
N GLU A 581 -15.62 27.81 28.53
CA GLU A 581 -16.19 28.41 29.74
C GLU A 581 -16.24 29.96 29.69
N PRO A 582 -15.17 30.69 29.29
CA PRO A 582 -15.23 32.15 29.14
C PRO A 582 -16.19 32.63 28.05
N LEU A 583 -16.63 31.74 27.16
CA LEU A 583 -17.55 32.01 26.07
C LEU A 583 -19.01 31.67 26.42
N GLY A 584 -19.29 31.14 27.62
CA GLY A 584 -20.62 30.64 28.00
C GLY A 584 -21.76 31.65 27.77
N GLU A 585 -21.57 32.91 28.15
CA GLU A 585 -22.59 33.98 27.98
C GLU A 585 -22.62 34.57 26.56
N ARG A 586 -21.77 34.11 25.65
CA ARG A 586 -21.67 34.68 24.30
C ARG A 586 -22.68 34.06 23.37
N VAL A 587 -23.41 34.91 22.65
CA VAL A 587 -24.29 34.49 21.55
C VAL A 587 -23.44 33.91 20.42
N VAL A 588 -23.80 32.71 20.01
CA VAL A 588 -23.16 31.95 18.93
C VAL A 588 -24.09 31.87 17.73
N GLU A 589 -23.55 31.82 16.52
CA GLU A 589 -24.32 31.60 15.31
C GLU A 589 -23.55 30.72 14.32
N ARG A 590 -24.30 29.98 13.48
CA ARG A 590 -23.73 29.14 12.44
C ARG A 590 -23.20 30.00 11.29
N CYS A 591 -21.98 29.71 10.85
CA CYS A 591 -21.37 30.32 9.67
C CYS A 591 -21.74 29.53 8.40
N GLU A 592 -22.40 30.19 7.45
CA GLU A 592 -22.70 29.62 6.13
C GLU A 592 -21.50 29.72 5.16
N ASP A 593 -20.59 30.67 5.38
CA ASP A 593 -19.39 30.86 4.55
C ASP A 593 -18.27 29.83 4.82
N GLY A 594 -18.45 28.95 5.81
CA GLY A 594 -17.49 27.91 6.17
C GLY A 594 -17.62 26.63 5.34
N PRO A 595 -16.67 25.68 5.46
CA PRO A 595 -16.77 24.39 4.79
C PRO A 595 -18.04 23.63 5.22
N PRO A 596 -18.70 22.90 4.29
CA PRO A 596 -19.88 22.10 4.63
C PRO A 596 -19.58 21.04 5.70
N LEU A 597 -20.51 20.78 6.63
CA LEU A 597 -20.29 19.76 7.68
C LEU A 597 -19.95 18.37 7.13
N THR A 598 -20.46 18.05 5.94
CA THR A 598 -20.26 16.76 5.27
C THR A 598 -18.78 16.45 5.01
N VAL A 599 -17.93 17.45 4.80
CA VAL A 599 -16.50 17.21 4.50
C VAL A 599 -15.73 16.69 5.72
N PHE A 600 -16.18 17.02 6.93
CA PHE A 600 -15.55 16.56 8.17
C PHE A 600 -15.96 15.14 8.58
N ARG A 601 -17.00 14.58 7.94
CA ARG A 601 -17.61 13.28 8.29
C ARG A 601 -17.84 13.14 9.80
N LEU A 602 -18.54 14.11 10.38
CA LEU A 602 -18.79 14.18 11.81
C LEU A 602 -19.76 13.09 12.27
N PRO A 603 -19.66 12.63 13.53
CA PRO A 603 -20.69 11.81 14.15
C PRO A 603 -22.06 12.52 14.09
N PRO A 604 -23.18 11.79 13.95
CA PRO A 604 -24.52 12.39 13.89
C PRO A 604 -24.84 13.30 15.08
N THR A 605 -24.30 12.98 16.26
CA THR A 605 -24.45 13.79 17.48
C THR A 605 -23.81 15.17 17.33
N TRP A 606 -22.62 15.26 16.73
CA TRP A 606 -21.92 16.53 16.54
C TRP A 606 -22.61 17.39 15.48
N VAL A 607 -23.12 16.76 14.41
CA VAL A 607 -23.93 17.43 13.39
C VAL A 607 -25.17 18.04 14.03
N GLY A 608 -25.91 17.26 14.83
CA GLY A 608 -27.10 17.75 15.54
C GLY A 608 -26.81 18.94 16.46
N VAL A 609 -25.70 18.88 17.21
CA VAL A 609 -25.27 20.01 18.07
C VAL A 609 -24.99 21.26 17.23
N LEU A 610 -24.19 21.14 16.16
CA LEU A 610 -23.82 22.27 15.31
C LEU A 610 -25.02 22.87 14.56
N ASP A 611 -25.95 22.03 14.10
CA ASP A 611 -27.18 22.47 13.43
C ASP A 611 -28.17 23.13 14.40
N SER A 612 -28.09 22.80 15.70
CA SER A 612 -28.89 23.43 16.76
C SER A 612 -28.40 24.82 17.18
N VAL A 613 -27.25 25.28 16.66
CA VAL A 613 -26.69 26.60 16.97
C VAL A 613 -27.43 27.67 16.17
N SER A 614 -28.27 28.44 16.85
CA SER A 614 -29.02 29.56 16.30
C SER A 614 -28.50 30.90 16.83
N GLY A 615 -28.58 31.96 16.02
CA GLY A 615 -28.00 33.28 16.31
C GLY A 615 -28.62 34.09 17.46
N ASP A 616 -29.51 33.47 18.23
CA ASP A 616 -30.20 33.97 19.42
C ASP A 616 -29.83 33.20 20.70
N THR A 617 -29.04 32.13 20.61
CA THR A 617 -28.67 31.28 21.75
C THR A 617 -27.22 31.54 22.19
N THR A 618 -26.98 31.52 23.50
CA THR A 618 -25.61 31.59 24.05
C THR A 618 -24.94 30.22 24.05
N LEU A 619 -23.61 30.16 24.05
CA LEU A 619 -22.87 28.90 24.11
C LEU A 619 -23.26 28.06 25.33
N GLY A 620 -23.40 28.70 26.49
CA GLY A 620 -23.90 28.09 27.72
C GLY A 620 -25.36 27.66 27.62
N GLY A 621 -26.19 28.38 26.85
CA GLY A 621 -27.57 27.98 26.55
C GLY A 621 -27.65 26.69 25.73
N VAL A 622 -26.73 26.49 24.76
CA VAL A 622 -26.61 25.23 24.03
C VAL A 622 -26.23 24.10 24.99
N LEU A 623 -25.20 24.29 25.83
CA LEU A 623 -24.77 23.28 26.81
C LEU A 623 -25.88 22.93 27.82
N ALA A 624 -26.60 23.92 28.34
CA ALA A 624 -27.68 23.71 29.30
C ALA A 624 -28.87 22.94 28.69
N ARG A 625 -29.20 23.20 27.42
CA ARG A 625 -30.25 22.49 26.69
C ARG A 625 -29.91 21.01 26.51
N GLU A 626 -28.69 20.72 26.05
CA GLU A 626 -28.23 19.33 25.86
C GLU A 626 -28.13 18.60 27.21
N SER A 627 -27.66 19.29 28.27
CA SER A 627 -27.64 18.74 29.63
C SER A 627 -29.05 18.38 30.14
N ALA A 628 -30.04 19.23 29.89
CA ALA A 628 -31.43 18.99 30.30
C ALA A 628 -32.09 17.80 29.55
N SER A 629 -31.56 17.43 28.38
CA SER A 629 -32.01 16.25 27.62
C SER A 629 -31.45 14.92 28.17
N GLY A 630 -30.54 14.97 29.17
CA GLY A 630 -29.85 13.82 29.73
C GLY A 630 -28.74 13.27 28.82
N ALA A 631 -28.32 14.03 27.81
CA ALA A 631 -27.24 13.67 26.91
C ALA A 631 -25.87 13.77 27.59
N ASP A 632 -24.93 12.93 27.16
CA ASP A 632 -23.51 13.10 27.46
C ASP A 632 -23.02 14.44 26.87
N LEU A 633 -22.37 15.26 27.70
CA LEU A 633 -21.90 16.58 27.30
C LEU A 633 -20.55 16.54 26.56
N GLU A 634 -19.79 15.46 26.66
CA GLU A 634 -18.50 15.36 25.98
C GLU A 634 -18.61 15.56 24.45
N PRO A 635 -19.52 14.89 23.73
CA PRO A 635 -19.74 15.15 22.30
C PRO A 635 -20.14 16.60 21.99
N VAL A 636 -20.87 17.26 22.89
CA VAL A 636 -21.34 18.65 22.74
C VAL A 636 -20.16 19.61 22.82
N TYR A 637 -19.31 19.45 23.84
CA TYR A 637 -18.09 20.25 24.01
C TYR A 637 -17.16 20.11 22.81
N ARG A 638 -16.93 18.88 22.33
CA ARG A 638 -16.05 18.62 21.18
C ARG A 638 -16.60 19.22 19.88
N ALA A 639 -17.92 19.10 19.65
CA ALA A 639 -18.57 19.69 18.49
C ALA A 639 -18.47 21.22 18.49
N LEU A 640 -18.75 21.87 19.62
CA LEU A 640 -18.64 23.33 19.75
C LEU A 640 -17.19 23.82 19.62
N TYR A 641 -16.24 23.08 20.17
CA TYR A 641 -14.81 23.37 20.04
C TYR A 641 -14.33 23.31 18.59
N LEU A 642 -14.61 22.20 17.89
CA LEU A 642 -14.34 22.09 16.44
C LEU A 642 -15.04 23.21 15.68
N GLY A 643 -16.30 23.47 16.03
CA GLY A 643 -17.12 24.48 15.38
C GLY A 643 -16.50 25.87 15.42
N LEU A 644 -16.06 26.30 16.60
CA LEU A 644 -15.40 27.59 16.78
C LEU A 644 -14.00 27.61 16.16
N ALA A 645 -13.21 26.54 16.32
CA ALA A 645 -11.84 26.47 15.82
C ALA A 645 -11.76 26.46 14.28
N CYS A 646 -12.73 25.82 13.62
CA CYS A 646 -12.81 25.71 12.17
C CYS A 646 -13.76 26.75 11.54
N GLY A 647 -14.22 27.74 12.30
CA GLY A 647 -15.08 28.81 11.78
C GLY A 647 -16.46 28.35 11.29
N LEU A 648 -16.92 27.17 11.74
CA LEU A 648 -18.28 26.69 11.53
C LEU A 648 -19.27 27.44 12.45
N VAL A 649 -18.81 27.83 13.63
CA VAL A 649 -19.58 28.63 14.58
C VAL A 649 -18.79 29.91 14.84
N ARG A 650 -19.48 31.05 14.92
CA ARG A 650 -18.87 32.32 15.34
C ARG A 650 -19.61 32.92 16.53
N THR A 651 -18.87 33.63 17.37
CA THR A 651 -19.45 34.48 18.41
C THR A 651 -19.67 35.89 17.86
N LYS A 652 -20.75 36.56 18.27
CA LYS A 652 -21.03 37.97 17.88
C LYS A 652 -20.10 38.95 18.63
N VAL A 653 -18.80 38.99 18.27
CA VAL A 653 -17.79 39.85 18.92
C VAL A 653 -16.85 40.49 17.87
N SER A 654 -16.27 41.66 18.21
CA SER A 654 -15.15 42.27 17.48
C SER A 654 -13.93 41.32 17.40
N PRO A 655 -13.16 41.31 16.29
CA PRO A 655 -12.07 40.35 16.04
C PRO A 655 -10.95 40.26 17.09
N SER A 656 -10.78 41.29 17.93
CA SER A 656 -9.73 41.40 18.94
C SER A 656 -9.99 40.66 20.26
N GLN A 657 -11.15 40.03 20.42
CA GLN A 657 -11.56 39.32 21.65
C GLN A 657 -11.84 37.82 21.44
N MET A 658 -11.51 37.25 20.27
CA MET A 658 -11.64 35.81 20.04
C MET A 658 -10.45 35.04 20.64
N PRO A 659 -10.68 34.01 21.48
CA PRO A 659 -9.60 33.22 22.08
C PRO A 659 -8.77 32.44 21.04
N PHE A 660 -9.27 32.30 19.81
CA PHE A 660 -8.62 31.59 18.70
C PHE A 660 -7.88 32.51 17.71
N ARG A 661 -7.98 33.84 17.86
CA ARG A 661 -7.24 34.83 17.07
C ARG A 661 -6.41 35.69 18.02
N GLU A 662 -5.31 35.12 18.53
CA GLU A 662 -4.25 35.98 19.06
C GLU A 662 -3.66 36.81 17.90
N SER A 663 -3.35 38.07 18.18
CA SER A 663 -2.68 38.99 17.26
C SER A 663 -1.33 38.39 16.85
N TYR A 664 -1.28 37.73 15.69
CA TYR A 664 -0.02 37.22 15.14
C TYR A 664 0.94 38.41 14.94
N SER A 665 2.10 38.39 15.61
CA SER A 665 3.18 39.30 15.23
C SER A 665 3.70 38.82 13.88
N ALA A 666 3.61 39.68 12.86
CA ALA A 666 4.31 39.50 11.59
C ALA A 666 5.83 39.56 11.78
#